data_AF-A0A9X6XIH8-F1
#
_entry.id   AF-A0A9X6XIH8-F1
#
_cell.length_a   1.000
_cell.length_b   1.000
_cell.length_c   1.000
_cell.angle_alpha   90.00
_cell.angle_beta   90.00
_cell.angle_gamma   90.00
#
_symmetry.space_group_name_H-M   'P 1'
#
loop_
_entity.id
_entity.type
_entity.pdbx_description
1 polymer ?
#
loop_
_entity_poly.entity_id
_entity_poly.type
_entity_poly.pdbx_seq_one_letter_code
_entity_poly.pdbx_strand_id
1 'polypeptide(L)'
;MVRMEALWRRSEDENHRKNLHRRLPKKTAKTLFAALKTKETEKDVENAWRKVFTEYYVERQNEGYQIFSPENVDGFISVESGSLIFALRILLEFKRATDLTKTYDRARITCQCIHYMYKFKQNGIDLPNVIVGADEDQAFVLLASNFYKYLDEDKYNWKVAPSDAYKEDPVLMADLQDDANLAVYPFQFVGGNENERYNSLLDLFDSIDSILNSGDQHSYKVTVSPATIVGMFDQFREIAFREPNKIKPVKAVNMFMQMLTGKNDTDYYFLPRNRNLYRLPGDEKVKVYGVKLTTFLDHYDRNFTPKEIDKLTAIADRLIEANERRYKGDFWTPSIWAHRADEMMQETIGQDYKNTALVWDCAAGVRNLTRDYSYKNLYLSTYHQDEIYLGDGYNPEAKAAFQYDFLNDDVNLTPVDNPNPDEWKMPNSLFKALQEAGKNDQPIVFFTNPPYGTANNVQADGSSKRGIAKTLVNEQMRQKGLGKASQQLYCQFMFRTLQLIQQFKLNRAYVAFFTNARFFAGADYYQKFDDYFFRNFKFVDGNLLNAGEFSDTSDLWPITFSIYRYQPNDKPQHEYPLSVEQSYLTVNGTQQIKTITTHTMQMVDEKNTLSKWVREPLATQKYSVANYSYPQLSSALKVAIGKNPYGRLYEGSLGYMVSNSDNIGEGFRGVWLVTSSAYKGHGFNVIPENFDRACVNFAARRAIDPIWYHNQDNYYRPDVTNPLFSEFVNDALIFTLFENSSFQVAYRNPEWSNTGVTGKWANQWFWLPIDYVREEVEDNPKLRLIYNDLRGDGDRFVAKEIMERNFSSEAQAVLNSANKVWRQTLKSRSAMFDDYPEFYLNAWDAGWYQIKRINELFPASGYDEFKRKFEILKNKIANNVYELGMLIRDTK
;
A
#
# COMPACT_ATOMS: atom_id res chain seq x y z
N MET A 1 -11.68 -4.98 2.19
CA MET A 1 -11.39 -3.88 1.26
C MET A 1 -11.74 -4.28 -0.16
N VAL A 2 -11.07 -5.26 -0.76
CA VAL A 2 -11.34 -5.81 -2.12
C VAL A 2 -12.82 -6.13 -2.41
N ARG A 3 -13.56 -6.72 -1.45
CA ARG A 3 -15.00 -7.03 -1.63
C ARG A 3 -15.90 -5.78 -1.62
N MET A 4 -15.56 -4.77 -0.84
CA MET A 4 -16.31 -3.50 -0.79
C MET A 4 -16.04 -2.68 -2.06
N GLU A 5 -14.80 -2.68 -2.52
CA GLU A 5 -14.39 -2.03 -3.76
C GLU A 5 -15.04 -2.67 -4.98
N ALA A 6 -15.12 -4.00 -5.04
CA ALA A 6 -15.87 -4.71 -6.09
C ALA A 6 -17.37 -4.41 -6.08
N LEU A 7 -17.97 -4.16 -4.90
CA LEU A 7 -19.38 -3.77 -4.79
C LEU A 7 -19.61 -2.32 -5.21
N TRP A 8 -18.72 -1.41 -4.82
CA TRP A 8 -18.75 -0.01 -5.23
C TRP A 8 -18.59 0.14 -6.75
N ARG A 9 -17.60 -0.53 -7.36
CA ARG A 9 -17.38 -0.55 -8.82
C ARG A 9 -18.58 -1.12 -9.59
N ARG A 10 -19.31 -2.09 -9.03
CA ARG A 10 -20.56 -2.60 -9.63
C ARG A 10 -21.69 -1.57 -9.57
N SER A 11 -21.83 -0.88 -8.43
CA SER A 11 -22.84 0.17 -8.28
C SER A 11 -22.60 1.34 -9.24
N GLU A 12 -21.35 1.73 -9.49
CA GLU A 12 -21.01 2.75 -10.47
C GLU A 12 -21.31 2.29 -11.91
N ASP A 13 -20.94 1.06 -12.29
CA ASP A 13 -21.23 0.47 -13.62
C ASP A 13 -22.75 0.40 -13.88
N GLU A 14 -23.55 0.06 -12.85
CA GLU A 14 -25.01 0.03 -12.94
C GLU A 14 -25.62 1.44 -13.15
N ASN A 15 -25.11 2.44 -12.45
CA ASN A 15 -25.57 3.83 -12.61
C ASN A 15 -25.16 4.39 -13.99
N HIS A 16 -23.95 4.10 -14.46
CA HIS A 16 -23.48 4.45 -15.79
C HIS A 16 -24.34 3.82 -16.90
N ARG A 17 -24.62 2.51 -16.79
CA ARG A 17 -25.50 1.81 -17.75
C ARG A 17 -26.91 2.37 -17.81
N LYS A 18 -27.48 2.79 -16.68
CA LYS A 18 -28.79 3.47 -16.65
C LYS A 18 -28.78 4.77 -17.47
N ASN A 19 -27.69 5.54 -17.40
CA ASN A 19 -27.54 6.77 -18.19
C ASN A 19 -27.45 6.48 -19.69
N LEU A 20 -26.69 5.47 -20.11
CA LEU A 20 -26.61 5.03 -21.51
C LEU A 20 -27.99 4.61 -22.05
N HIS A 21 -28.75 3.82 -21.30
CA HIS A 21 -30.11 3.41 -21.68
C HIS A 21 -31.07 4.59 -21.84
N ARG A 22 -30.91 5.66 -21.06
CA ARG A 22 -31.70 6.88 -21.16
C ARG A 22 -31.42 7.64 -22.46
N ARG A 23 -30.14 7.73 -22.85
CA ARG A 23 -29.68 8.40 -24.08
C ARG A 23 -29.91 7.57 -25.34
N LEU A 24 -29.83 6.24 -25.26
CA LEU A 24 -30.08 5.32 -26.36
C LEU A 24 -31.19 4.31 -26.01
N PRO A 25 -32.48 4.67 -26.12
CA PRO A 25 -33.55 3.73 -25.84
C PRO A 25 -33.57 2.58 -26.83
N LYS A 26 -34.12 1.44 -26.39
CA LYS A 26 -34.29 0.26 -27.24
C LYS A 26 -35.11 0.53 -28.50
N LYS A 27 -36.05 1.49 -28.47
CA LYS A 27 -36.84 1.91 -29.64
C LYS A 27 -35.95 2.50 -30.74
N THR A 28 -35.02 3.37 -30.38
CA THR A 28 -34.05 3.99 -31.28
C THR A 28 -33.18 2.94 -31.96
N ALA A 29 -32.65 1.99 -31.17
CA ALA A 29 -31.88 0.86 -31.70
C ALA A 29 -32.69 -0.02 -32.67
N LYS A 30 -33.97 -0.30 -32.38
CA LYS A 30 -34.86 -1.03 -33.29
C LYS A 30 -35.04 -0.30 -34.61
N THR A 31 -35.22 1.03 -34.57
CA THR A 31 -35.36 1.84 -35.77
C THR A 31 -34.09 1.79 -36.63
N LEU A 32 -32.92 1.89 -36.00
CA LEU A 32 -31.63 1.71 -36.69
C LEU A 32 -31.56 0.34 -37.38
N PHE A 33 -31.74 -0.75 -36.63
CA PHE A 33 -31.62 -2.10 -37.19
C PHE A 33 -32.66 -2.41 -38.28
N ALA A 34 -33.86 -1.84 -38.20
CA ALA A 34 -34.87 -1.97 -39.24
C ALA A 34 -34.43 -1.24 -40.52
N ALA A 35 -33.94 -0.01 -40.41
CA ALA A 35 -33.44 0.76 -41.55
C ALA A 35 -32.22 0.09 -42.21
N LEU A 36 -31.26 -0.37 -41.41
CA LEU A 36 -30.09 -1.14 -41.88
C LEU A 36 -30.46 -2.54 -42.40
N LYS A 37 -31.69 -3.02 -42.21
CA LYS A 37 -32.14 -4.28 -42.84
C LYS A 37 -32.72 -4.05 -44.23
N THR A 38 -33.33 -2.89 -44.46
CA THR A 38 -34.05 -2.56 -45.71
C THR A 38 -33.27 -1.59 -46.61
N LYS A 39 -31.98 -1.35 -46.36
CA LYS A 39 -31.14 -0.48 -47.20
C LYS A 39 -31.05 -0.97 -48.64
N GLU A 40 -31.01 -0.04 -49.59
CA GLU A 40 -30.78 -0.33 -51.02
C GLU A 40 -29.52 0.35 -51.56
N THR A 41 -29.07 1.43 -50.91
CA THR A 41 -27.92 2.25 -51.30
C THR A 41 -27.01 2.58 -50.10
N GLU A 42 -25.78 3.04 -50.35
CA GLU A 42 -24.88 3.53 -49.29
C GLU A 42 -25.49 4.72 -48.54
N LYS A 43 -26.25 5.57 -49.24
CA LYS A 43 -26.95 6.71 -48.65
C LYS A 43 -28.01 6.29 -47.63
N ASP A 44 -28.63 5.13 -47.79
CA ASP A 44 -29.58 4.60 -46.80
C ASP A 44 -28.87 4.18 -45.51
N VAL A 45 -27.66 3.61 -45.62
CA VAL A 45 -26.81 3.26 -44.48
C VAL A 45 -26.36 4.53 -43.76
N GLU A 46 -25.90 5.54 -44.50
CA GLU A 46 -25.53 6.85 -43.99
C GLU A 46 -26.69 7.51 -43.22
N ASN A 47 -27.88 7.56 -43.82
CA ASN A 47 -29.07 8.17 -43.21
C ASN A 47 -29.49 7.45 -41.94
N ALA A 48 -29.43 6.11 -41.92
CA ALA A 48 -29.77 5.31 -40.75
C ALA A 48 -28.82 5.58 -39.58
N TRP A 49 -27.51 5.61 -39.84
CA TRP A 49 -26.50 5.91 -38.83
C TRP A 49 -26.53 7.36 -38.36
N ARG A 50 -26.62 8.34 -39.28
CA ARG A 50 -26.78 9.77 -38.91
C ARG A 50 -27.97 9.97 -37.98
N LYS A 51 -29.09 9.31 -38.24
CA LYS A 51 -30.29 9.44 -37.41
C LYS A 51 -30.06 9.00 -35.95
N VAL A 52 -29.43 7.84 -35.73
CA VAL A 52 -29.17 7.37 -34.36
C VAL A 52 -28.14 8.25 -33.64
N PHE A 53 -27.11 8.72 -34.33
CA PHE A 53 -26.11 9.64 -33.77
C PHE A 53 -26.72 11.01 -33.43
N THR A 54 -27.61 11.52 -34.28
CA THR A 54 -28.37 12.77 -34.04
C THR A 54 -29.24 12.62 -32.79
N GLU A 55 -30.00 11.53 -32.69
CA GLU A 55 -30.86 11.28 -31.53
C GLU A 55 -30.03 11.17 -30.24
N TYR A 56 -28.85 10.54 -30.28
CA TYR A 56 -28.01 10.33 -29.10
C TYR A 56 -27.25 11.57 -28.61
N TYR A 57 -26.62 12.31 -29.54
CA TYR A 57 -25.74 13.45 -29.22
C TYR A 57 -26.42 14.81 -29.36
N VAL A 58 -27.38 14.97 -30.28
CA VAL A 58 -28.02 16.28 -30.54
C VAL A 58 -29.34 16.41 -29.79
N GLU A 59 -30.23 15.42 -29.89
CA GLU A 59 -31.59 15.54 -29.34
C GLU A 59 -31.68 15.20 -27.84
N ARG A 60 -30.87 14.25 -27.36
CA ARG A 60 -30.96 13.70 -26.00
C ARG A 60 -29.81 14.12 -25.08
N GLN A 61 -28.86 14.89 -25.58
CA GLN A 61 -27.77 15.47 -24.79
C GLN A 61 -27.92 16.99 -24.76
N ASN A 62 -27.93 17.58 -23.56
CA ASN A 62 -28.22 19.01 -23.37
C ASN A 62 -26.95 19.87 -23.40
N GLU A 63 -26.03 19.57 -24.34
CA GLU A 63 -24.67 20.12 -24.40
C GLU A 63 -24.38 20.92 -25.67
N GLY A 64 -25.39 21.15 -26.52
CA GLY A 64 -25.25 22.01 -27.71
C GLY A 64 -24.51 21.40 -28.89
N TYR A 65 -24.40 20.07 -28.96
CA TYR A 65 -23.84 19.38 -30.13
C TYR A 65 -24.70 19.57 -31.38
N GLN A 66 -24.03 19.67 -32.52
CA GLN A 66 -24.62 19.69 -33.84
C GLN A 66 -23.95 18.65 -34.72
N ILE A 67 -24.69 18.15 -35.72
CA ILE A 67 -24.16 17.27 -36.76
C ILE A 67 -24.25 17.96 -38.12
N PHE A 68 -23.11 18.13 -38.80
CA PHE A 68 -23.02 18.75 -40.13
C PHE A 68 -22.06 17.97 -41.05
N SER A 69 -21.86 18.40 -42.29
CA SER A 69 -21.06 17.69 -43.31
C SER A 69 -19.98 18.58 -43.93
N PRO A 70 -18.98 19.04 -43.15
CA PRO A 70 -17.87 19.80 -43.72
C PRO A 70 -17.11 18.93 -44.72
N GLU A 71 -16.61 19.51 -45.82
CA GLU A 71 -15.89 18.76 -46.87
C GLU A 71 -16.66 17.56 -47.47
N ASN A 72 -17.99 17.55 -47.37
CA ASN A 72 -18.87 16.44 -47.77
C ASN A 72 -18.60 15.12 -47.01
N VAL A 73 -18.21 15.18 -45.73
CA VAL A 73 -18.21 13.98 -44.88
C VAL A 73 -19.64 13.50 -44.57
N ASP A 74 -19.78 12.22 -44.25
CA ASP A 74 -21.07 11.62 -43.89
C ASP A 74 -21.65 12.21 -42.61
N GLY A 75 -20.79 12.61 -41.68
CA GLY A 75 -21.17 13.46 -40.57
C GLY A 75 -19.98 13.89 -39.72
N PHE A 76 -20.06 15.11 -39.21
CA PHE A 76 -19.14 15.63 -38.20
C PHE A 76 -19.95 16.19 -37.04
N ILE A 77 -19.74 15.63 -35.84
CA ILE A 77 -20.43 16.04 -34.62
C ILE A 77 -19.48 16.91 -33.80
N SER A 78 -19.90 18.13 -33.47
CA SER A 78 -19.15 19.06 -32.59
C SER A 78 -20.08 20.08 -31.94
N VAL A 79 -19.62 20.84 -30.95
CA VAL A 79 -20.37 21.95 -30.34
C VAL A 79 -20.18 23.24 -31.15
N GLU A 80 -21.15 24.17 -31.10
CA GLU A 80 -20.99 25.48 -31.74
C GLU A 80 -19.75 26.22 -31.22
N SER A 81 -18.98 26.80 -32.16
CA SER A 81 -17.68 27.43 -31.91
C SER A 81 -17.77 28.51 -30.83
N GLY A 82 -16.95 28.38 -29.77
CA GLY A 82 -16.87 29.35 -28.66
C GLY A 82 -17.06 28.78 -27.26
N SER A 83 -17.47 27.50 -27.11
CA SER A 83 -17.59 26.82 -25.81
C SER A 83 -16.60 25.66 -25.68
N LEU A 84 -15.68 25.79 -24.70
CA LEU A 84 -14.82 24.74 -24.10
C LEU A 84 -13.76 24.09 -25.02
N ILE A 85 -12.49 24.24 -24.61
CA ILE A 85 -11.27 23.70 -25.26
C ILE A 85 -11.23 22.15 -25.36
N PHE A 86 -12.21 21.44 -24.78
CA PHE A 86 -12.20 19.97 -24.58
C PHE A 86 -13.48 19.25 -25.05
N ALA A 87 -14.22 19.79 -26.03
CA ALA A 87 -15.46 19.18 -26.52
C ALA A 87 -15.25 17.95 -27.42
N LEU A 88 -16.23 17.03 -27.44
CA LEU A 88 -16.25 15.87 -28.33
C LEU A 88 -16.34 16.31 -29.79
N ARG A 89 -15.43 15.80 -30.63
CA ARG A 89 -15.51 15.95 -32.09
C ARG A 89 -15.46 14.58 -32.76
N ILE A 90 -16.55 14.16 -33.40
CA ILE A 90 -16.68 12.84 -34.02
C ILE A 90 -16.72 13.00 -35.54
N LEU A 91 -15.79 12.35 -36.24
CA LEU A 91 -15.86 12.16 -37.69
C LEU A 91 -16.52 10.81 -37.99
N LEU A 92 -17.61 10.84 -38.76
CA LEU A 92 -18.39 9.68 -39.16
C LEU A 92 -18.13 9.38 -40.64
N GLU A 93 -17.92 8.10 -40.95
CA GLU A 93 -17.78 7.61 -42.32
C GLU A 93 -18.48 6.25 -42.44
N PHE A 94 -19.41 6.11 -43.37
CA PHE A 94 -20.29 4.97 -43.50
C PHE A 94 -20.19 4.34 -44.88
N LYS A 95 -20.07 3.02 -44.94
CA LYS A 95 -19.96 2.27 -46.19
C LYS A 95 -21.05 1.23 -46.31
N ARG A 96 -21.36 0.81 -47.54
CA ARG A 96 -22.23 -0.34 -47.78
C ARG A 96 -21.43 -1.61 -48.01
N ALA A 97 -21.96 -2.74 -47.54
CA ALA A 97 -21.47 -4.09 -47.82
C ALA A 97 -19.94 -4.24 -47.61
N THR A 98 -19.45 -3.74 -46.48
CA THR A 98 -18.02 -3.66 -46.19
C THR A 98 -17.69 -4.49 -44.95
N ASP A 99 -16.76 -5.43 -45.06
CA ASP A 99 -16.44 -6.33 -43.96
C ASP A 99 -15.44 -5.70 -43.00
N LEU A 100 -15.95 -4.94 -42.02
CA LEU A 100 -15.12 -4.23 -41.05
C LEU A 100 -14.30 -5.14 -40.14
N THR A 101 -14.49 -6.46 -40.16
CA THR A 101 -13.56 -7.41 -39.50
C THR A 101 -12.20 -7.44 -40.17
N LYS A 102 -12.12 -7.08 -41.46
CA LYS A 102 -10.87 -7.01 -42.21
C LYS A 102 -10.15 -5.69 -41.96
N THR A 103 -8.87 -5.78 -41.60
CA THR A 103 -8.01 -4.60 -41.43
C THR A 103 -7.94 -3.74 -42.69
N TYR A 104 -7.91 -4.37 -43.87
CA TYR A 104 -7.93 -3.65 -45.15
C TYR A 104 -9.14 -2.70 -45.29
N ASP A 105 -10.34 -3.17 -44.94
CA ASP A 105 -11.56 -2.37 -45.06
C ASP A 105 -11.59 -1.22 -44.05
N ARG A 106 -11.07 -1.45 -42.84
CA ARG A 106 -10.87 -0.37 -41.84
C ARG A 106 -9.82 0.64 -42.30
N ALA A 107 -8.71 0.18 -42.87
CA ALA A 107 -7.66 1.03 -43.41
C ALA A 107 -8.17 1.90 -44.58
N ARG A 108 -9.00 1.32 -45.46
CA ARG A 108 -9.65 2.06 -46.56
C ARG A 108 -10.50 3.22 -46.05
N ILE A 109 -11.35 2.97 -45.06
CA ILE A 109 -12.20 4.01 -44.44
C ILE A 109 -11.34 5.04 -43.70
N THR A 110 -10.33 4.59 -42.96
CA THR A 110 -9.44 5.48 -42.20
C THR A 110 -8.58 6.36 -43.10
N CYS A 111 -8.12 5.84 -44.24
CA CYS A 111 -7.39 6.60 -45.27
C CYS A 111 -8.23 7.77 -45.78
N GLN A 112 -9.51 7.51 -46.08
CA GLN A 112 -10.48 8.55 -46.45
C GLN A 112 -10.68 9.57 -45.32
N CYS A 113 -10.83 9.12 -44.06
CA CYS A 113 -10.93 10.00 -42.88
C CYS A 113 -9.70 10.90 -42.69
N ILE A 114 -8.48 10.38 -42.87
CA ILE A 114 -7.23 11.15 -42.75
C ILE A 114 -7.17 12.24 -43.83
N HIS A 115 -7.61 11.95 -45.05
CA HIS A 115 -7.72 12.95 -46.11
C HIS A 115 -8.75 14.04 -45.78
N TYR A 116 -9.88 13.70 -45.15
CA TYR A 116 -10.80 14.71 -44.62
C TYR A 116 -10.17 15.56 -43.52
N MET A 117 -9.46 14.94 -42.57
CA MET A 117 -8.74 15.63 -41.51
C MET A 117 -7.66 16.57 -42.05
N TYR A 118 -6.96 16.19 -43.12
CA TYR A 118 -6.01 17.07 -43.80
C TYR A 118 -6.73 18.30 -44.36
N LYS A 119 -7.86 18.13 -45.04
CA LYS A 119 -8.68 19.27 -45.51
C LYS A 119 -9.22 20.13 -44.38
N PHE A 120 -9.66 19.53 -43.26
CA PHE A 120 -10.10 20.26 -42.08
C PHE A 120 -8.98 21.18 -41.56
N LYS A 121 -7.76 20.64 -41.44
CA LYS A 121 -6.56 21.41 -41.04
C LYS A 121 -6.28 22.57 -41.99
N GLN A 122 -6.40 22.37 -43.32
CA GLN A 122 -6.19 23.44 -44.30
C GLN A 122 -7.27 24.53 -44.26
N ASN A 123 -8.52 24.14 -43.97
CA ASN A 123 -9.68 25.03 -43.98
C ASN A 123 -10.03 25.61 -42.59
N GLY A 124 -9.17 25.40 -41.58
CA GLY A 124 -9.36 25.91 -40.22
C GLY A 124 -10.53 25.27 -39.47
N ILE A 125 -10.90 24.04 -39.82
CA ILE A 125 -11.92 23.25 -39.13
C ILE A 125 -11.22 22.40 -38.05
N ASP A 126 -11.80 22.35 -36.85
CA ASP A 126 -11.24 21.56 -35.75
C ASP A 126 -11.13 20.08 -36.11
N LEU A 127 -10.00 19.46 -35.77
CA LEU A 127 -9.79 18.03 -36.01
C LEU A 127 -10.70 17.17 -35.09
N PRO A 128 -11.23 16.04 -35.60
CA PRO A 128 -11.97 15.10 -34.77
C PRO A 128 -11.07 14.51 -33.68
N ASN A 129 -11.65 14.16 -32.55
CA ASN A 129 -11.02 13.35 -31.50
C ASN A 129 -11.36 11.87 -31.69
N VAL A 130 -12.48 11.57 -32.36
CA VAL A 130 -12.98 10.21 -32.60
C VAL A 130 -13.29 10.02 -34.08
N ILE A 131 -12.90 8.89 -34.65
CA ILE A 131 -13.35 8.41 -35.96
C ILE A 131 -14.28 7.22 -35.75
N VAL A 132 -15.44 7.23 -36.39
CA VAL A 132 -16.36 6.09 -36.42
C VAL A 132 -16.55 5.64 -37.86
N GLY A 133 -16.21 4.39 -38.13
CA GLY A 133 -16.53 3.72 -39.38
C GLY A 133 -17.66 2.70 -39.17
N ALA A 134 -18.68 2.68 -40.02
CA ALA A 134 -19.74 1.67 -39.92
C ALA A 134 -20.28 1.22 -41.27
N ASP A 135 -20.85 0.01 -41.29
CA ASP A 135 -21.68 -0.50 -42.39
C ASP A 135 -23.04 -0.96 -41.85
N GLU A 136 -23.81 -1.72 -42.63
CA GLU A 136 -25.07 -2.29 -42.17
C GLU A 136 -24.99 -3.27 -40.99
N ASP A 137 -23.84 -3.92 -40.83
CA ASP A 137 -23.67 -5.11 -40.00
C ASP A 137 -22.70 -4.86 -38.85
N GLN A 138 -21.82 -3.87 -38.98
CA GLN A 138 -20.65 -3.68 -38.13
C GLN A 138 -20.31 -2.19 -37.94
N ALA A 139 -19.58 -1.87 -36.86
CA ALA A 139 -18.96 -0.55 -36.68
C ALA A 139 -17.62 -0.67 -35.95
N PHE A 140 -16.74 0.32 -36.11
CA PHE A 140 -15.53 0.46 -35.31
C PHE A 140 -15.36 1.90 -34.83
N VAL A 141 -14.58 2.08 -33.77
CA VAL A 141 -14.24 3.38 -33.19
C VAL A 141 -12.72 3.47 -33.13
N LEU A 142 -12.16 4.59 -33.55
CA LEU A 142 -10.74 4.89 -33.45
C LEU A 142 -10.53 6.23 -32.74
N LEU A 143 -9.45 6.32 -31.97
CA LEU A 143 -8.95 7.58 -31.45
C LEU A 143 -8.23 8.34 -32.56
N ALA A 144 -8.77 9.47 -32.98
CA ALA A 144 -8.29 10.21 -34.16
C ALA A 144 -6.85 10.72 -33.99
N SER A 145 -6.44 11.05 -32.76
CA SER A 145 -5.08 11.54 -32.45
C SER A 145 -3.98 10.51 -32.73
N ASN A 146 -4.31 9.22 -32.83
CA ASN A 146 -3.35 8.20 -33.26
C ASN A 146 -2.92 8.38 -34.73
N PHE A 147 -3.73 9.09 -35.51
CA PHE A 147 -3.54 9.28 -36.93
C PHE A 147 -3.09 10.72 -37.30
N TYR A 148 -2.94 11.62 -36.32
CA TYR A 148 -2.51 13.01 -36.60
C TYR A 148 -1.10 13.08 -37.19
N LYS A 149 -0.21 12.14 -36.84
CA LYS A 149 1.15 12.03 -37.39
C LYS A 149 1.15 12.03 -38.92
N TYR A 150 0.13 11.44 -39.53
CA TYR A 150 0.01 11.37 -40.98
C TYR A 150 -0.25 12.73 -41.63
N LEU A 151 -0.84 13.69 -40.92
CA LEU A 151 -1.21 15.02 -41.45
C LEU A 151 -0.02 15.97 -41.63
N ASP A 152 1.15 15.61 -41.10
CA ASP A 152 2.38 16.42 -41.13
C ASP A 152 3.44 15.85 -42.09
N GLU A 153 3.14 14.75 -42.79
CA GLU A 153 4.07 14.12 -43.73
C GLU A 153 3.78 14.52 -45.19
N ASP A 154 4.81 15.04 -45.86
CA ASP A 154 4.72 15.49 -47.26
C ASP A 154 4.75 14.33 -48.28
N LYS A 155 4.91 13.08 -47.83
CA LYS A 155 5.06 11.89 -48.69
C LYS A 155 3.73 11.35 -49.24
N TYR A 156 2.60 11.83 -48.72
CA TYR A 156 1.24 11.39 -49.08
C TYR A 156 0.62 12.24 -50.18
N ASN A 157 -0.32 11.67 -50.94
CA ASN A 157 -0.89 12.32 -52.12
C ASN A 157 -2.15 13.15 -51.79
N TRP A 158 -1.98 14.29 -51.13
CA TRP A 158 -3.09 15.14 -50.68
C TRP A 158 -3.96 15.79 -51.77
N LYS A 159 -3.63 15.62 -53.06
CA LYS A 159 -4.35 16.24 -54.19
C LYS A 159 -5.57 15.44 -54.65
N VAL A 160 -5.77 14.25 -54.11
CA VAL A 160 -6.84 13.32 -54.52
C VAL A 160 -8.13 13.60 -53.76
N ALA A 161 -9.26 13.11 -54.30
CA ALA A 161 -10.51 13.13 -53.56
C ALA A 161 -10.43 12.15 -52.37
N PRO A 162 -10.91 12.51 -51.16
CA PRO A 162 -10.86 11.61 -50.00
C PRO A 162 -11.49 10.24 -50.27
N SER A 163 -12.57 10.17 -51.05
CA SER A 163 -13.24 8.93 -51.44
C SER A 163 -12.38 8.00 -52.30
N ASP A 164 -11.39 8.53 -53.01
CA ASP A 164 -10.45 7.79 -53.87
C ASP A 164 -9.06 7.62 -53.24
N ALA A 165 -8.83 8.19 -52.05
CA ALA A 165 -7.53 8.20 -51.38
C ALA A 165 -6.94 6.79 -51.21
N TYR A 166 -7.77 5.79 -50.86
CA TYR A 166 -7.31 4.41 -50.70
C TYR A 166 -6.77 3.76 -51.99
N LYS A 167 -7.10 4.31 -53.17
CA LYS A 167 -6.60 3.87 -54.48
C LYS A 167 -5.42 4.70 -54.94
N GLU A 168 -5.54 6.02 -54.79
CA GLU A 168 -4.65 7.02 -55.40
C GLU A 168 -3.54 7.51 -54.44
N ASP A 169 -3.59 7.09 -53.17
CA ASP A 169 -2.55 7.28 -52.15
C ASP A 169 -2.10 5.91 -51.58
N PRO A 170 -1.42 5.08 -52.40
CA PRO A 170 -0.99 3.75 -51.98
C PRO A 170 0.05 3.79 -50.85
N VAL A 171 0.75 4.93 -50.67
CA VAL A 171 1.73 5.11 -49.60
C VAL A 171 1.03 5.23 -48.25
N LEU A 172 0.00 6.08 -48.14
CA LEU A 172 -0.80 6.17 -46.92
C LEU A 172 -1.55 4.86 -46.65
N MET A 173 -2.08 4.21 -47.68
CA MET A 173 -2.75 2.93 -47.54
C MET A 173 -1.82 1.85 -46.97
N ALA A 174 -0.59 1.74 -47.47
CA ALA A 174 0.41 0.80 -46.96
C ALA A 174 0.78 1.10 -45.49
N ASP A 175 1.07 2.36 -45.19
CA ASP A 175 1.42 2.78 -43.82
C ASP A 175 0.29 2.55 -42.82
N LEU A 176 -0.98 2.65 -43.26
CA LEU A 176 -2.14 2.34 -42.44
C LEU A 176 -2.34 0.84 -42.24
N GLN A 177 -2.12 0.03 -43.27
CA GLN A 177 -2.21 -1.44 -43.14
C GLN A 177 -1.21 -2.00 -42.12
N ASP A 178 -0.08 -1.31 -41.94
CA ASP A 178 0.94 -1.65 -40.95
C ASP A 178 0.76 -0.93 -39.59
N ASP A 179 -0.22 -0.03 -39.45
CA ASP A 179 -0.48 0.66 -38.19
C ASP A 179 -1.34 -0.20 -37.23
N ALA A 180 -0.72 -0.63 -36.14
CA ALA A 180 -1.33 -1.45 -35.10
C ALA A 180 -2.54 -0.78 -34.43
N ASN A 181 -2.69 0.54 -34.51
CA ASN A 181 -3.85 1.26 -33.98
C ASN A 181 -5.14 0.95 -34.77
N LEU A 182 -5.06 0.36 -35.97
CA LEU A 182 -6.21 -0.17 -36.71
C LEU A 182 -6.68 -1.56 -36.26
N ALA A 183 -5.92 -2.23 -35.39
CA ALA A 183 -6.28 -3.53 -34.81
C ALA A 183 -7.32 -3.36 -33.69
N VAL A 184 -8.53 -2.95 -34.08
CA VAL A 184 -9.71 -2.83 -33.20
C VAL A 184 -10.74 -3.90 -33.55
N TYR A 185 -11.45 -4.40 -32.54
CA TYR A 185 -12.54 -5.37 -32.73
C TYR A 185 -13.84 -4.64 -33.11
N PRO A 186 -14.39 -4.85 -34.32
CA PRO A 186 -15.64 -4.20 -34.70
C PRO A 186 -16.80 -4.67 -33.84
N PHE A 187 -17.70 -3.74 -33.52
CA PHE A 187 -19.01 -4.02 -32.97
C PHE A 187 -19.85 -4.74 -34.02
N GLN A 188 -20.60 -5.77 -33.62
CA GLN A 188 -21.45 -6.55 -34.53
C GLN A 188 -22.93 -6.28 -34.24
N PHE A 189 -23.70 -6.06 -35.31
CA PHE A 189 -25.15 -5.81 -35.28
C PHE A 189 -25.96 -6.85 -36.06
N VAL A 190 -25.31 -7.90 -36.56
CA VAL A 190 -25.98 -9.05 -37.20
C VAL A 190 -25.86 -10.34 -36.41
N GLY A 191 -26.84 -11.23 -36.61
CA GLY A 191 -27.04 -12.46 -35.83
C GLY A 191 -27.44 -12.19 -34.37
N GLY A 192 -27.52 -13.25 -33.56
CA GLY A 192 -27.91 -13.17 -32.14
C GLY A 192 -29.37 -12.73 -31.92
N ASN A 193 -29.75 -12.51 -30.66
CA ASN A 193 -31.06 -11.97 -30.31
C ASN A 193 -31.07 -10.42 -30.29
N GLU A 194 -32.26 -9.82 -30.20
CA GLU A 194 -32.44 -8.37 -30.24
C GLU A 194 -31.72 -7.63 -29.08
N ASN A 195 -31.66 -8.24 -27.90
CA ASN A 195 -30.98 -7.66 -26.74
C ASN A 195 -29.46 -7.66 -26.92
N GLU A 196 -28.90 -8.71 -27.51
CA GLU A 196 -27.47 -8.80 -27.81
C GLU A 196 -27.02 -7.71 -28.80
N ARG A 197 -27.80 -7.49 -29.87
CA ARG A 197 -27.53 -6.40 -30.81
C ARG A 197 -27.67 -5.02 -30.16
N TYR A 198 -28.69 -4.84 -29.32
CA TYR A 198 -28.87 -3.59 -28.59
C TYR A 198 -27.72 -3.31 -27.60
N ASN A 199 -27.24 -4.34 -26.91
CA ASN A 199 -26.08 -4.21 -26.02
C ASN A 199 -24.80 -3.87 -26.79
N SER A 200 -24.58 -4.50 -27.95
CA SER A 200 -23.46 -4.16 -28.85
C SER A 200 -23.50 -2.68 -29.27
N LEU A 201 -24.70 -2.15 -29.55
CA LEU A 201 -24.88 -0.74 -29.88
C LEU A 201 -24.67 0.17 -28.66
N LEU A 202 -25.09 -0.22 -27.46
CA LEU A 202 -24.77 0.51 -26.24
C LEU A 202 -23.26 0.55 -25.99
N ASP A 203 -22.56 -0.57 -26.22
CA ASP A 203 -21.10 -0.66 -26.07
C ASP A 203 -20.37 0.24 -27.07
N LEU A 204 -20.91 0.44 -28.28
CA LEU A 204 -20.39 1.40 -29.27
C LEU A 204 -20.42 2.83 -28.72
N PHE A 205 -21.59 3.29 -28.25
CA PHE A 205 -21.73 4.65 -27.73
C PHE A 205 -20.97 4.87 -26.41
N ASP A 206 -20.94 3.85 -25.54
CA ASP A 206 -20.11 3.86 -24.31
C ASP A 206 -18.62 4.03 -24.65
N SER A 207 -18.13 3.32 -25.68
CA SER A 207 -16.76 3.47 -26.17
C SER A 207 -16.45 4.89 -26.61
N ILE A 208 -17.38 5.55 -27.31
CA ILE A 208 -17.20 6.94 -27.78
C ILE A 208 -17.24 7.92 -26.61
N ASP A 209 -18.24 7.81 -25.71
CA ASP A 209 -18.37 8.69 -24.54
C ASP A 209 -17.17 8.56 -23.57
N SER A 210 -16.55 7.37 -23.48
CA SER A 210 -15.40 7.13 -22.60
C SER A 210 -14.13 7.91 -23.02
N ILE A 211 -14.01 8.25 -24.30
CA ILE A 211 -12.89 9.04 -24.85
C ILE A 211 -12.96 10.51 -24.35
N LEU A 212 -14.13 10.98 -23.90
CA LEU A 212 -14.27 12.34 -23.32
C LEU A 212 -13.89 12.41 -21.85
N ASN A 213 -14.31 11.40 -21.09
CA ASN A 213 -14.16 11.38 -19.63
C ASN A 213 -12.71 11.09 -19.20
N SER A 214 -11.83 10.74 -20.13
CA SER A 214 -10.41 10.48 -19.89
C SER A 214 -9.58 11.77 -19.70
N GLY A 215 -10.16 12.96 -19.94
CA GLY A 215 -9.61 14.24 -19.48
C GLY A 215 -8.15 14.49 -19.89
N ASP A 216 -7.90 14.74 -21.16
CA ASP A 216 -6.56 15.11 -21.63
C ASP A 216 -6.17 16.53 -21.19
N GLN A 217 -5.68 16.62 -19.94
CA GLN A 217 -4.50 17.42 -19.67
C GLN A 217 -3.29 16.65 -20.23
N HIS A 218 -2.78 17.15 -21.35
CA HIS A 218 -1.51 16.82 -21.98
C HIS A 218 -1.48 15.50 -22.77
N SER A 219 -1.59 15.68 -24.09
CA SER A 219 -1.02 14.84 -25.12
C SER A 219 0.46 14.52 -24.85
N TYR A 220 0.74 13.51 -24.06
CA TYR A 220 1.99 12.78 -24.12
C TYR A 220 1.63 11.31 -24.19
N LYS A 221 1.71 10.76 -25.41
CA LYS A 221 1.61 9.31 -25.61
C LYS A 221 2.69 8.66 -24.75
N VAL A 222 2.30 7.74 -23.88
CA VAL A 222 3.29 6.93 -23.15
C VAL A 222 3.79 5.88 -24.12
N THR A 223 5.04 6.04 -24.60
CA THR A 223 5.71 4.94 -25.30
C THR A 223 5.79 3.75 -24.37
N VAL A 224 5.24 2.62 -24.81
CA VAL A 224 5.29 1.39 -24.04
C VAL A 224 6.72 0.87 -24.09
N SER A 225 7.37 0.86 -22.92
CA SER A 225 8.76 0.48 -22.71
C SER A 225 8.84 -0.64 -21.68
N PRO A 226 9.98 -1.34 -21.57
CA PRO A 226 10.19 -2.31 -20.50
C PRO A 226 9.95 -1.79 -19.08
N ALA A 227 10.14 -0.49 -18.83
CA ALA A 227 9.95 0.13 -17.52
C ALA A 227 8.47 0.50 -17.27
N THR A 228 7.71 0.82 -18.31
CA THR A 228 6.31 1.25 -18.19
C THR A 228 5.31 0.08 -18.23
N ILE A 229 5.68 -1.06 -18.83
CA ILE A 229 4.80 -2.24 -18.95
C ILE A 229 4.38 -2.86 -17.60
N VAL A 230 5.22 -2.79 -16.55
CA VAL A 230 4.87 -3.33 -15.22
C VAL A 230 3.77 -2.48 -14.58
N GLY A 231 3.93 -1.15 -14.59
CA GLY A 231 2.90 -0.23 -14.11
C GLY A 231 1.61 -0.32 -14.94
N MET A 232 1.73 -0.51 -16.26
CA MET A 232 0.58 -0.78 -17.13
C MET A 232 -0.11 -2.09 -16.77
N PHE A 233 0.63 -3.16 -16.46
CA PHE A 233 0.06 -4.43 -16.04
C PHE A 233 -0.67 -4.32 -14.70
N ASP A 234 -0.13 -3.56 -13.75
CA ASP A 234 -0.77 -3.31 -12.46
C ASP A 234 -2.08 -2.52 -12.64
N GLN A 235 -2.07 -1.47 -13.46
CA GLN A 235 -3.28 -0.73 -13.82
C GLN A 235 -4.28 -1.63 -14.55
N PHE A 236 -3.83 -2.46 -15.50
CA PHE A 236 -4.65 -3.44 -16.20
C PHE A 236 -5.33 -4.38 -15.19
N ARG A 237 -4.59 -4.96 -14.24
CA ARG A 237 -5.17 -5.84 -13.21
C ARG A 237 -6.24 -5.17 -12.39
N GLU A 238 -6.06 -3.90 -12.07
CA GLU A 238 -7.03 -3.11 -11.34
C GLU A 238 -8.32 -2.89 -12.14
N ILE A 239 -8.24 -2.58 -13.44
CA ILE A 239 -9.41 -2.18 -14.22
C ILE A 239 -10.05 -3.33 -15.03
N ALA A 240 -9.33 -4.42 -15.28
CA ALA A 240 -9.73 -5.44 -16.26
C ALA A 240 -10.90 -6.31 -15.80
N PHE A 241 -10.86 -6.82 -14.57
CA PHE A 241 -11.63 -8.01 -14.20
C PHE A 241 -12.85 -7.70 -13.32
N ARG A 242 -14.02 -8.26 -13.68
CA ARG A 242 -15.24 -8.20 -12.85
C ARG A 242 -15.22 -9.18 -11.66
N GLU A 243 -14.38 -10.21 -11.76
CA GLU A 243 -14.17 -11.25 -10.75
C GLU A 243 -12.67 -11.53 -10.57
N PRO A 244 -11.87 -10.56 -10.08
CA PRO A 244 -10.40 -10.64 -10.08
C PRO A 244 -9.87 -11.87 -9.32
N ASN A 245 -10.55 -12.28 -8.24
CA ASN A 245 -10.17 -13.45 -7.44
C ASN A 245 -10.27 -14.80 -8.18
N LYS A 246 -10.92 -14.85 -9.35
CA LYS A 246 -11.04 -16.07 -10.17
C LYS A 246 -9.97 -16.17 -11.26
N ILE A 247 -9.15 -15.14 -11.43
CA ILE A 247 -8.18 -15.08 -12.53
C ILE A 247 -6.80 -15.42 -11.99
N LYS A 248 -6.23 -16.51 -12.51
CA LYS A 248 -4.85 -16.89 -12.20
C LYS A 248 -3.88 -15.83 -12.76
N PRO A 249 -2.80 -15.48 -12.05
CA PRO A 249 -1.87 -14.43 -12.50
C PRO A 249 -1.28 -14.66 -13.90
N VAL A 250 -0.86 -15.89 -14.20
CA VAL A 250 -0.33 -16.27 -15.54
C VAL A 250 -1.35 -15.98 -16.64
N LYS A 251 -2.63 -16.26 -16.37
CA LYS A 251 -3.73 -15.96 -17.29
C LYS A 251 -3.91 -14.44 -17.45
N ALA A 252 -3.81 -13.67 -16.37
CA ALA A 252 -3.89 -12.21 -16.45
C ALA A 252 -2.73 -11.61 -17.28
N VAL A 253 -1.50 -12.09 -17.09
CA VAL A 253 -0.33 -11.66 -17.87
C VAL A 253 -0.51 -12.00 -19.35
N ASN A 254 -0.90 -13.24 -19.66
CA ASN A 254 -1.14 -13.65 -21.05
C ASN A 254 -2.25 -12.81 -21.70
N MET A 255 -3.35 -12.57 -21.00
CA MET A 255 -4.42 -11.70 -21.50
C MET A 255 -3.94 -10.28 -21.80
N PHE A 256 -3.20 -9.67 -20.87
CA PHE A 256 -2.64 -8.33 -21.03
C PHE A 256 -1.70 -8.24 -22.25
N MET A 257 -0.81 -9.23 -22.40
CA MET A 257 0.15 -9.28 -23.49
C MET A 257 -0.51 -9.47 -24.86
N GLN A 258 -1.54 -10.31 -24.94
CA GLN A 258 -2.29 -10.51 -26.18
C GLN A 258 -3.10 -9.26 -26.56
N MET A 259 -3.69 -8.59 -25.58
CA MET A 259 -4.40 -7.32 -25.80
C MET A 259 -3.48 -6.18 -26.25
N LEU A 260 -2.24 -6.15 -25.74
CA LEU A 260 -1.26 -5.13 -26.05
C LEU A 260 -0.62 -5.33 -27.44
N THR A 261 -0.35 -6.58 -27.82
CA THR A 261 0.40 -6.91 -29.05
C THR A 261 -0.47 -7.31 -30.25
N GLY A 262 -1.73 -7.68 -30.03
CA GLY A 262 -2.66 -8.06 -31.11
C GLY A 262 -2.29 -9.33 -31.88
N LYS A 263 -1.38 -10.18 -31.36
CA LYS A 263 -0.76 -11.29 -32.10
C LYS A 263 -1.62 -12.55 -32.28
N ASN A 264 -2.66 -12.77 -31.48
CA ASN A 264 -3.53 -13.95 -31.56
C ASN A 264 -5.01 -13.58 -31.38
N ASP A 265 -5.61 -13.02 -32.41
CA ASP A 265 -7.03 -12.61 -32.44
C ASP A 265 -8.00 -13.78 -32.64
N THR A 266 -7.51 -14.97 -32.98
CA THR A 266 -8.32 -16.20 -33.13
C THR A 266 -8.65 -16.88 -31.81
N ASP A 267 -7.77 -16.79 -30.82
CA ASP A 267 -7.99 -17.39 -29.50
C ASP A 267 -8.30 -16.36 -28.41
N TYR A 268 -7.79 -15.13 -28.57
CA TYR A 268 -7.98 -14.04 -27.62
C TYR A 268 -8.79 -12.93 -28.27
N TYR A 269 -10.07 -12.84 -27.92
CA TYR A 269 -10.94 -11.79 -28.46
C TYR A 269 -12.14 -11.48 -27.57
N PHE A 270 -12.64 -10.25 -27.67
CA PHE A 270 -13.94 -9.89 -27.08
C PHE A 270 -15.06 -10.63 -27.81
N LEU A 271 -15.97 -11.27 -27.07
CA LEU A 271 -17.11 -11.91 -27.72
C LEU A 271 -17.90 -10.86 -28.54
N PRO A 272 -18.18 -11.11 -29.84
CA PRO A 272 -18.64 -10.05 -30.75
C PRO A 272 -19.92 -9.31 -30.35
N ARG A 273 -20.74 -9.91 -29.46
CA ARG A 273 -22.00 -9.34 -28.96
C ARG A 273 -22.03 -9.17 -27.43
N ASN A 274 -20.89 -9.35 -26.77
CA ASN A 274 -20.74 -9.15 -25.33
C ASN A 274 -19.29 -8.82 -24.98
N ARG A 275 -18.94 -7.52 -25.00
CA ARG A 275 -17.57 -7.07 -24.67
C ARG A 275 -17.18 -7.27 -23.20
N ASN A 276 -18.14 -7.59 -22.33
CA ASN A 276 -17.84 -7.96 -20.94
C ASN A 276 -17.40 -9.42 -20.78
N LEU A 277 -17.27 -10.16 -21.89
CA LEU A 277 -16.71 -11.50 -21.94
C LEU A 277 -15.55 -11.55 -22.93
N TYR A 278 -14.38 -11.93 -22.44
CA TYR A 278 -13.18 -12.14 -23.24
C TYR A 278 -12.92 -13.64 -23.40
N ARG A 279 -12.82 -14.11 -24.64
CA ARG A 279 -12.49 -15.51 -24.95
C ARG A 279 -10.99 -15.73 -24.85
N LEU A 280 -10.63 -16.91 -24.35
CA LEU A 280 -9.27 -17.43 -24.26
C LEU A 280 -9.17 -18.77 -25.04
N PRO A 281 -7.96 -19.31 -25.25
CA PRO A 281 -7.77 -20.64 -25.82
C PRO A 281 -8.61 -21.71 -25.10
N GLY A 282 -9.14 -22.67 -25.87
CA GLY A 282 -9.99 -23.75 -25.34
C GLY A 282 -11.45 -23.34 -25.07
N ASP A 283 -11.91 -22.22 -25.64
CA ASP A 283 -13.26 -21.64 -25.50
C ASP A 283 -13.63 -21.17 -24.08
N GLU A 284 -12.61 -20.94 -23.25
CA GLU A 284 -12.81 -20.35 -21.93
C GLU A 284 -13.19 -18.87 -22.02
N LYS A 285 -14.03 -18.38 -21.09
CA LYS A 285 -14.54 -17.02 -21.07
C LYS A 285 -14.27 -16.33 -19.73
N VAL A 286 -13.64 -15.15 -19.78
CA VAL A 286 -13.34 -14.31 -18.62
C VAL A 286 -14.25 -13.09 -18.60
N LYS A 287 -14.82 -12.79 -17.42
CA LYS A 287 -15.65 -11.58 -17.23
C LYS A 287 -14.79 -10.35 -17.00
N VAL A 288 -14.92 -9.37 -17.90
CA VAL A 288 -14.10 -8.16 -17.92
C VAL A 288 -14.95 -6.88 -17.98
N TYR A 289 -14.34 -5.73 -17.72
CA TYR A 289 -14.89 -4.41 -18.05
C TYR A 289 -14.44 -4.00 -19.45
N GLY A 290 -15.12 -4.53 -20.48
CA GLY A 290 -14.64 -4.47 -21.87
C GLY A 290 -14.39 -3.06 -22.41
N VAL A 291 -15.31 -2.13 -22.17
CA VAL A 291 -15.16 -0.73 -22.62
C VAL A 291 -13.97 -0.06 -21.93
N LYS A 292 -13.86 -0.17 -20.60
CA LYS A 292 -12.72 0.38 -19.83
C LYS A 292 -11.37 -0.18 -20.29
N LEU A 293 -11.34 -1.45 -20.67
CA LEU A 293 -10.15 -2.10 -21.23
C LEU A 293 -9.78 -1.55 -22.60
N THR A 294 -10.75 -1.37 -23.51
CA THR A 294 -10.52 -0.75 -24.81
C THR A 294 -9.98 0.67 -24.63
N THR A 295 -10.65 1.49 -23.81
CA THR A 295 -10.20 2.85 -23.49
C THR A 295 -8.78 2.86 -22.94
N PHE A 296 -8.47 1.98 -21.97
CA PHE A 296 -7.13 1.86 -21.41
C PHE A 296 -6.06 1.54 -22.45
N LEU A 297 -6.33 0.63 -23.39
CA LEU A 297 -5.39 0.27 -24.45
C LEU A 297 -5.19 1.41 -25.46
N ASP A 298 -6.23 2.21 -25.71
CA ASP A 298 -6.20 3.34 -26.63
C ASP A 298 -5.34 4.51 -26.13
N HIS A 299 -4.97 4.55 -24.84
CA HIS A 299 -4.04 5.54 -24.27
C HIS A 299 -2.56 5.29 -24.64
N TYR A 300 -2.24 4.13 -25.23
CA TYR A 300 -0.86 3.72 -25.51
C TYR A 300 -0.65 3.52 -27.02
N ASP A 301 0.51 3.95 -27.54
CA ASP A 301 0.91 3.59 -28.91
C ASP A 301 1.35 2.13 -28.94
N ARG A 302 0.71 1.34 -29.80
CA ARG A 302 0.88 -0.12 -29.91
C ARG A 302 1.73 -0.55 -31.10
N ASN A 303 2.36 0.38 -31.81
CA ASN A 303 3.26 0.10 -32.92
C ASN A 303 4.65 -0.39 -32.42
N PHE A 304 4.70 -1.64 -31.95
CA PHE A 304 5.94 -2.26 -31.47
C PHE A 304 6.79 -2.81 -32.62
N THR A 305 8.09 -2.54 -32.60
CA THR A 305 9.06 -3.27 -33.43
C THR A 305 9.15 -4.74 -32.99
N PRO A 306 9.51 -5.68 -33.87
CA PRO A 306 9.70 -7.09 -33.48
C PRO A 306 10.65 -7.27 -32.28
N LYS A 307 11.73 -6.47 -32.22
CA LYS A 307 12.68 -6.43 -31.11
C LYS A 307 12.05 -5.96 -29.79
N GLU A 308 11.08 -5.06 -29.84
CA GLU A 308 10.31 -4.65 -28.68
C GLU A 308 9.33 -5.74 -28.27
N ILE A 309 8.68 -6.43 -29.21
CA ILE A 309 7.78 -7.52 -28.87
C ILE A 309 8.53 -8.68 -28.20
N ASP A 310 9.74 -9.01 -28.65
CA ASP A 310 10.61 -10.00 -28.00
C ASP A 310 10.97 -9.58 -26.56
N LYS A 311 11.26 -8.29 -26.35
CA LYS A 311 11.50 -7.74 -25.00
C LYS A 311 10.25 -7.78 -24.13
N LEU A 312 9.08 -7.44 -24.65
CA LEU A 312 7.82 -7.47 -23.90
C LEU A 312 7.43 -8.92 -23.55
N THR A 313 7.72 -9.87 -24.44
CA THR A 313 7.53 -11.32 -24.18
C THR A 313 8.47 -11.81 -23.07
N ALA A 314 9.75 -11.41 -23.09
CA ALA A 314 10.69 -11.72 -22.00
C ALA A 314 10.28 -11.08 -20.65
N ILE A 315 9.57 -9.94 -20.68
CA ILE A 315 8.98 -9.32 -19.49
C ILE A 315 7.71 -10.05 -19.04
N ALA A 316 6.90 -10.55 -19.96
CA ALA A 316 5.75 -11.40 -19.65
C ALA A 316 6.20 -12.67 -18.92
N ASP A 317 7.27 -13.32 -19.40
CA ASP A 317 7.87 -14.47 -18.73
C ASP A 317 8.37 -14.07 -17.34
N ARG A 318 9.03 -12.91 -17.19
CA ARG A 318 9.42 -12.37 -15.87
C ARG A 318 8.23 -12.09 -14.95
N LEU A 319 7.10 -11.58 -15.48
CA LEU A 319 5.87 -11.29 -14.74
C LEU A 319 5.14 -12.58 -14.32
N ILE A 320 5.17 -13.61 -15.17
CA ILE A 320 4.66 -14.96 -14.89
C ILE A 320 5.50 -15.60 -13.79
N GLU A 321 6.82 -15.60 -13.95
CA GLU A 321 7.77 -16.11 -12.98
C GLU A 321 7.65 -15.38 -11.63
N ALA A 322 7.59 -14.05 -11.62
CA ALA A 322 7.40 -13.27 -10.40
C ALA A 322 6.08 -13.61 -9.71
N ASN A 323 4.99 -13.89 -10.44
CA ASN A 323 3.70 -14.24 -9.85
C ASN A 323 3.63 -15.68 -9.34
N GLU A 324 4.26 -16.65 -10.01
CA GLU A 324 4.35 -18.02 -9.51
C GLU A 324 5.28 -18.12 -8.28
N ARG A 325 6.31 -17.27 -8.21
CA ARG A 325 7.25 -17.17 -7.07
C ARG A 325 6.62 -16.51 -5.82
N ARG A 326 5.69 -15.54 -6.00
CA ARG A 326 4.92 -14.88 -4.92
C ARG A 326 4.08 -15.84 -4.05
N TYR A 327 3.66 -16.98 -4.58
CA TYR A 327 2.75 -17.91 -3.89
C TYR A 327 3.47 -18.82 -2.87
N LYS A 328 4.80 -18.90 -2.88
CA LYS A 328 5.57 -19.86 -2.05
C LYS A 328 6.06 -19.30 -0.71
N GLY A 329 6.15 -17.97 -0.55
CA GLY A 329 6.40 -17.33 0.76
C GLY A 329 7.87 -17.22 1.19
N ASP A 330 8.82 -17.42 0.27
CA ASP A 330 10.25 -17.15 0.47
C ASP A 330 10.58 -15.74 -0.05
N PHE A 331 11.21 -14.90 0.78
CA PHE A 331 11.59 -13.54 0.37
C PHE A 331 12.79 -13.60 -0.56
N TRP A 332 12.57 -13.28 -1.84
CA TRP A 332 13.62 -13.24 -2.86
C TRP A 332 14.52 -12.01 -2.69
N THR A 333 15.83 -12.20 -2.51
CA THR A 333 16.81 -11.10 -2.46
C THR A 333 17.17 -10.60 -3.86
N PRO A 334 16.92 -9.32 -4.20
CA PRO A 334 17.28 -8.78 -5.50
C PRO A 334 18.79 -8.74 -5.75
N SER A 335 19.20 -9.02 -7.00
CA SER A 335 20.61 -9.01 -7.40
C SER A 335 21.33 -7.70 -7.07
N ILE A 336 20.65 -6.54 -7.13
CA ILE A 336 21.23 -5.25 -6.74
C ILE A 336 21.62 -5.21 -5.24
N TRP A 337 20.80 -5.80 -4.38
CA TRP A 337 21.06 -5.85 -2.94
C TRP A 337 22.02 -6.99 -2.56
N ALA A 338 22.02 -8.08 -3.32
CA ALA A 338 23.07 -9.10 -3.23
C ALA A 338 24.44 -8.52 -3.63
N HIS A 339 24.49 -7.64 -4.64
CA HIS A 339 25.69 -6.91 -5.02
C HIS A 339 26.15 -5.95 -3.95
N ARG A 340 25.24 -5.17 -3.37
CA ARG A 340 25.59 -4.28 -2.26
C ARG A 340 26.13 -5.02 -1.05
N ALA A 341 25.49 -6.14 -0.69
CA ALA A 341 25.97 -7.02 0.38
C ALA A 341 27.39 -7.54 0.10
N ASP A 342 27.67 -7.90 -1.14
CA ASP A 342 29.00 -8.31 -1.57
C ASP A 342 30.04 -7.19 -1.47
N GLU A 343 29.74 -5.98 -1.95
CA GLU A 343 30.62 -4.81 -1.79
C GLU A 343 30.98 -4.56 -0.32
N MET A 344 29.98 -4.55 0.56
CA MET A 344 30.18 -4.35 2.00
C MET A 344 31.06 -5.46 2.62
N MET A 345 30.89 -6.71 2.18
CA MET A 345 31.76 -7.82 2.60
C MET A 345 33.19 -7.67 2.07
N GLN A 346 33.39 -7.18 0.84
CA GLN A 346 34.72 -6.90 0.29
C GLN A 346 35.44 -5.77 1.05
N GLU A 347 34.70 -4.73 1.43
CA GLU A 347 35.21 -3.61 2.23
C GLU A 347 35.57 -4.03 3.67
N THR A 348 34.75 -4.91 4.26
CA THR A 348 34.87 -5.29 5.68
C THR A 348 35.79 -6.49 5.92
N ILE A 349 35.68 -7.54 5.10
CA ILE A 349 36.38 -8.83 5.29
C ILE A 349 37.67 -8.86 4.46
N GLY A 350 37.61 -8.30 3.24
CA GLY A 350 38.74 -8.22 2.31
C GLY A 350 38.28 -8.39 0.85
N GLN A 351 38.92 -7.69 -0.07
CA GLN A 351 38.57 -7.68 -1.50
C GLN A 351 38.60 -9.08 -2.15
N ASP A 352 39.42 -9.99 -1.61
CA ASP A 352 39.61 -11.35 -2.09
C ASP A 352 38.87 -12.41 -1.24
N TYR A 353 37.93 -12.03 -0.38
CA TYR A 353 37.28 -12.96 0.56
C TYR A 353 36.64 -14.17 -0.13
N LYS A 354 36.09 -14.01 -1.35
CA LYS A 354 35.53 -15.13 -2.14
C LYS A 354 36.55 -16.22 -2.48
N ASN A 355 37.84 -15.87 -2.50
CA ASN A 355 38.96 -16.77 -2.78
C ASN A 355 39.64 -17.29 -1.51
N THR A 356 39.59 -16.53 -0.40
CA THR A 356 40.33 -16.84 0.83
C THR A 356 39.45 -17.45 1.92
N ALA A 357 38.17 -17.06 1.99
CA ALA A 357 37.23 -17.54 3.00
C ALA A 357 36.52 -18.83 2.58
N LEU A 358 36.02 -19.55 3.58
CA LEU A 358 34.93 -20.51 3.43
C LEU A 358 33.61 -19.76 3.52
N VAL A 359 32.76 -19.84 2.50
CA VAL A 359 31.45 -19.19 2.48
C VAL A 359 30.36 -20.26 2.60
N TRP A 360 29.45 -20.09 3.56
CA TRP A 360 28.30 -20.96 3.72
C TRP A 360 27.02 -20.14 3.73
N ASP A 361 26.19 -20.32 2.69
CA ASP A 361 24.81 -19.85 2.68
C ASP A 361 23.90 -20.94 3.25
N CYS A 362 23.47 -20.72 4.50
CA CYS A 362 22.73 -21.70 5.28
C CYS A 362 21.22 -21.74 4.98
N ALA A 363 20.71 -20.79 4.20
CA ALA A 363 19.33 -20.75 3.69
C ALA A 363 19.32 -20.20 2.26
N ALA A 364 20.05 -20.89 1.38
CA ALA A 364 20.36 -20.41 0.03
C ALA A 364 19.13 -20.27 -0.88
N GLY A 365 18.05 -21.01 -0.59
CA GLY A 365 16.92 -21.15 -1.51
C GLY A 365 17.42 -21.54 -2.90
N VAL A 366 17.05 -20.74 -3.90
CA VAL A 366 17.53 -20.88 -5.29
C VAL A 366 18.83 -20.10 -5.59
N ARG A 367 19.68 -19.90 -4.57
CA ARG A 367 21.05 -19.33 -4.66
C ARG A 367 21.12 -17.84 -5.02
N ASN A 368 20.10 -17.05 -4.68
CA ASN A 368 20.01 -15.65 -5.13
C ASN A 368 21.16 -14.75 -4.65
N LEU A 369 21.70 -15.02 -3.46
CA LEU A 369 22.81 -14.26 -2.90
C LEU A 369 24.15 -14.55 -3.58
N THR A 370 24.33 -15.76 -4.10
CA THR A 370 25.63 -16.27 -4.57
C THR A 370 25.72 -16.47 -6.07
N ARG A 371 24.58 -16.63 -6.77
CA ARG A 371 24.51 -17.04 -8.17
C ARG A 371 25.23 -16.13 -9.18
N ASP A 372 25.38 -14.85 -8.84
CA ASP A 372 26.01 -13.84 -9.69
C ASP A 372 27.55 -13.76 -9.48
N TYR A 373 28.11 -14.61 -8.61
CA TYR A 373 29.53 -14.64 -8.25
C TYR A 373 30.11 -16.05 -8.30
N SER A 374 31.45 -16.13 -8.25
CA SER A 374 32.18 -17.38 -8.11
C SER A 374 33.02 -17.37 -6.83
N TYR A 375 33.08 -18.51 -6.16
CA TYR A 375 33.72 -18.66 -4.86
C TYR A 375 34.63 -19.90 -4.85
N LYS A 376 35.79 -19.82 -4.19
CA LYS A 376 36.71 -20.95 -4.11
C LYS A 376 36.20 -22.06 -3.18
N ASN A 377 35.57 -21.69 -2.06
CA ASN A 377 35.09 -22.60 -1.03
C ASN A 377 33.64 -22.25 -0.65
N LEU A 378 32.69 -22.56 -1.53
CA LEU A 378 31.26 -22.31 -1.30
C LEU A 378 30.50 -23.57 -0.92
N TYR A 379 29.65 -23.44 0.10
CA TYR A 379 28.70 -24.45 0.55
C TYR A 379 27.31 -23.82 0.61
N LEU A 380 26.32 -24.54 0.07
CA LEU A 380 24.95 -24.07 -0.05
C LEU A 380 24.03 -25.08 0.64
N SER A 381 23.19 -24.60 1.54
CA SER A 381 22.16 -25.44 2.13
C SER A 381 20.81 -24.75 2.14
N THR A 382 19.75 -25.53 2.02
CA THR A 382 18.38 -25.01 2.09
C THR A 382 17.41 -26.06 2.62
N TYR A 383 16.28 -25.59 3.17
CA TYR A 383 15.29 -26.45 3.80
C TYR A 383 14.58 -27.37 2.78
N HIS A 384 14.30 -26.89 1.56
CA HIS A 384 13.57 -27.64 0.55
C HIS A 384 14.50 -28.22 -0.53
N GLN A 385 14.44 -29.55 -0.72
CA GLN A 385 15.22 -30.24 -1.76
C GLN A 385 14.95 -29.67 -3.17
N ASP A 386 13.72 -29.27 -3.47
CA ASP A 386 13.33 -28.72 -4.78
C ASP A 386 14.05 -27.42 -5.13
N GLU A 387 14.41 -26.61 -4.13
CA GLU A 387 15.15 -25.36 -4.35
C GLU A 387 16.59 -25.61 -4.81
N ILE A 388 17.19 -26.73 -4.37
CA ILE A 388 18.52 -27.15 -4.81
C ILE A 388 18.49 -27.44 -6.30
N TYR A 389 17.50 -28.22 -6.74
CA TYR A 389 17.30 -28.55 -8.15
C TYR A 389 16.97 -27.32 -9.00
N LEU A 390 16.14 -26.42 -8.49
CA LEU A 390 15.83 -25.17 -9.18
C LEU A 390 17.03 -24.22 -9.29
N GLY A 391 17.97 -24.29 -8.34
CA GLY A 391 19.23 -23.57 -8.37
C GLY A 391 20.32 -24.24 -9.19
N ASP A 392 20.10 -25.43 -9.75
CA ASP A 392 21.11 -26.14 -10.53
C ASP A 392 21.48 -25.36 -11.80
N GLY A 393 22.78 -25.30 -12.09
CA GLY A 393 23.36 -24.43 -13.11
C GLY A 393 23.98 -23.15 -12.57
N TYR A 394 23.55 -22.67 -11.40
CA TYR A 394 24.23 -21.58 -10.68
C TYR A 394 25.27 -22.12 -9.70
N ASN A 395 26.40 -21.41 -9.54
CA ASN A 395 27.52 -21.83 -8.70
C ASN A 395 27.97 -23.31 -8.92
N PRO A 396 28.29 -23.74 -10.16
CA PRO A 396 28.78 -25.10 -10.41
C PRO A 396 30.10 -25.42 -9.67
N GLU A 397 30.82 -24.40 -9.22
CA GLU A 397 32.03 -24.51 -8.41
C GLU A 397 31.78 -24.84 -6.93
N ALA A 398 30.53 -24.78 -6.47
CA ALA A 398 30.18 -25.05 -5.07
C ALA A 398 30.64 -26.45 -4.66
N LYS A 399 31.28 -26.55 -3.49
CA LYS A 399 31.82 -27.80 -2.94
C LYS A 399 30.71 -28.75 -2.49
N ALA A 400 29.55 -28.22 -2.10
CA ALA A 400 28.32 -28.96 -1.89
C ALA A 400 27.09 -28.03 -1.97
N ALA A 401 26.00 -28.55 -2.53
CA ALA A 401 24.66 -28.00 -2.41
C ALA A 401 23.73 -29.11 -1.88
N PHE A 402 23.09 -28.94 -0.72
CA PHE A 402 22.45 -30.04 0.00
C PHE A 402 21.22 -29.60 0.82
N GLN A 403 20.27 -30.54 1.02
CA GLN A 403 19.06 -30.27 1.80
C GLN A 403 19.41 -30.35 3.28
N TYR A 404 19.11 -29.27 4.01
CA TYR A 404 19.46 -29.13 5.41
C TYR A 404 18.50 -28.17 6.10
N ASP A 405 17.83 -28.65 7.14
CA ASP A 405 17.12 -27.83 8.09
C ASP A 405 18.11 -27.28 9.12
N PHE A 406 18.63 -26.08 8.85
CA PHE A 406 19.66 -25.45 9.67
C PHE A 406 19.29 -25.33 11.15
N LEU A 407 17.99 -25.32 11.50
CA LEU A 407 17.51 -25.14 12.86
C LEU A 407 17.13 -26.44 13.57
N ASN A 408 17.20 -27.59 12.89
CA ASN A 408 16.86 -28.89 13.46
C ASN A 408 17.92 -29.98 13.19
N ASP A 409 18.56 -29.97 12.02
CA ASP A 409 19.56 -30.98 11.67
C ASP A 409 20.89 -30.75 12.42
N ASP A 410 21.46 -31.85 12.91
CA ASP A 410 22.71 -31.92 13.68
C ASP A 410 22.79 -30.96 14.90
N VAL A 411 21.66 -30.44 15.39
CA VAL A 411 21.62 -29.43 16.47
C VAL A 411 22.12 -29.98 17.82
N ASN A 412 21.97 -31.29 18.03
CA ASN A 412 22.39 -31.98 19.26
C ASN A 412 23.75 -32.70 19.11
N LEU A 413 24.44 -32.56 17.98
CA LEU A 413 25.75 -33.15 17.75
C LEU A 413 26.87 -32.14 18.03
N THR A 414 28.04 -32.63 18.45
CA THR A 414 29.25 -31.81 18.58
C THR A 414 30.44 -32.52 17.92
N PRO A 415 31.39 -31.82 17.29
CA PRO A 415 32.54 -32.47 16.65
C PRO A 415 33.48 -33.16 17.64
N VAL A 416 33.31 -32.91 18.95
CA VAL A 416 34.06 -33.57 20.02
C VAL A 416 33.42 -34.92 20.36
N ASP A 417 32.10 -34.94 20.53
CA ASP A 417 31.36 -36.15 20.92
C ASP A 417 31.03 -37.04 19.72
N ASN A 418 30.88 -36.43 18.53
CA ASN A 418 30.57 -37.06 17.25
C ASN A 418 31.66 -36.73 16.22
N PRO A 419 32.89 -37.24 16.39
CA PRO A 419 34.03 -36.89 15.53
C PRO A 419 33.96 -37.54 14.14
N ASN A 420 33.11 -38.56 13.95
CA ASN A 420 32.93 -39.22 12.67
C ASN A 420 32.00 -38.40 11.76
N PRO A 421 32.48 -37.91 10.60
CA PRO A 421 31.65 -37.12 9.68
C PRO A 421 30.39 -37.85 9.20
N ASP A 422 30.42 -39.18 9.09
CA ASP A 422 29.29 -39.99 8.60
C ASP A 422 28.08 -40.00 9.57
N GLU A 423 28.26 -39.52 10.81
CA GLU A 423 27.16 -39.36 11.78
C GLU A 423 26.33 -38.08 11.55
N TRP A 424 26.82 -37.18 10.69
CA TRP A 424 26.22 -35.87 10.45
C TRP A 424 25.39 -35.89 9.18
N LYS A 425 24.30 -35.12 9.17
CA LYS A 425 23.56 -34.86 7.93
C LYS A 425 24.29 -33.86 7.03
N MET A 426 25.04 -32.91 7.60
CA MET A 426 25.90 -32.05 6.79
C MET A 426 26.93 -32.87 6.01
N PRO A 427 27.28 -32.50 4.76
CA PRO A 427 28.23 -33.28 3.97
C PRO A 427 29.61 -33.40 4.63
N ASN A 428 30.24 -34.56 4.49
CA ASN A 428 31.61 -34.80 4.96
C ASN A 428 32.61 -33.75 4.47
N SER A 429 32.41 -33.19 3.28
CA SER A 429 33.24 -32.12 2.72
C SER A 429 33.11 -30.81 3.49
N LEU A 430 31.91 -30.48 4.00
CA LEU A 430 31.69 -29.30 4.84
C LEU A 430 32.23 -29.54 6.25
N PHE A 431 31.90 -30.68 6.86
CA PHE A 431 32.36 -31.01 8.22
C PHE A 431 33.89 -30.92 8.34
N LYS A 432 34.62 -31.54 7.40
CA LYS A 432 36.09 -31.49 7.37
C LYS A 432 36.61 -30.08 7.13
N ALA A 433 35.99 -29.32 6.23
CA ALA A 433 36.39 -27.96 5.94
C ALA A 433 36.21 -27.03 7.15
N LEU A 434 35.15 -27.20 7.95
CA LEU A 434 34.97 -26.48 9.21
C LEU A 434 36.05 -26.84 10.24
N GLN A 435 36.40 -28.12 10.37
CA GLN A 435 37.50 -28.54 11.27
C GLN A 435 38.86 -27.97 10.83
N GLU A 436 39.15 -27.97 9.53
CA GLU A 436 40.38 -27.38 8.98
C GLU A 436 40.41 -25.86 9.14
N ALA A 437 39.28 -25.18 8.91
CA ALA A 437 39.16 -23.74 9.09
C ALA A 437 39.46 -23.33 10.54
N GLY A 438 38.93 -24.06 11.52
CA GLY A 438 39.24 -23.81 12.94
C GLY A 438 40.71 -24.06 13.32
N LYS A 439 41.38 -25.04 12.68
CA LYS A 439 42.80 -25.33 12.92
C LYS A 439 43.74 -24.30 12.27
N ASN A 440 43.40 -23.86 11.06
CA ASN A 440 44.25 -23.01 10.24
C ASN A 440 43.91 -21.53 10.35
N ASP A 441 42.94 -21.17 11.20
CA ASP A 441 42.41 -19.81 11.34
C ASP A 441 41.98 -19.21 9.99
N GLN A 442 41.33 -20.05 9.16
CA GLN A 442 40.78 -19.64 7.88
C GLN A 442 39.52 -18.79 8.12
N PRO A 443 39.35 -17.67 7.42
CA PRO A 443 38.11 -16.90 7.49
C PRO A 443 36.90 -17.74 7.09
N ILE A 444 35.81 -17.63 7.85
CA ILE A 444 34.51 -18.20 7.48
C ILE A 444 33.44 -17.11 7.45
N VAL A 445 32.60 -17.12 6.41
CA VAL A 445 31.48 -16.21 6.26
C VAL A 445 30.19 -17.01 6.19
N PHE A 446 29.35 -16.87 7.20
CA PHE A 446 27.95 -17.31 7.14
C PHE A 446 27.17 -16.18 6.45
N PHE A 447 26.67 -16.41 5.24
CA PHE A 447 26.05 -15.38 4.41
C PHE A 447 24.65 -15.81 3.99
N THR A 448 23.58 -15.17 4.49
CA THR A 448 22.22 -15.64 4.20
C THR A 448 21.14 -14.57 4.34
N ASN A 449 19.98 -14.84 3.75
CA ASN A 449 18.73 -14.12 4.01
C ASN A 449 17.76 -15.09 4.72
N PRO A 450 17.85 -15.24 6.05
CA PRO A 450 17.07 -16.20 6.80
C PRO A 450 15.56 -15.85 6.73
N PRO A 451 14.67 -16.84 6.90
CA PRO A 451 13.24 -16.59 6.91
C PRO A 451 12.81 -15.67 8.09
N TYR A 452 11.84 -14.78 7.84
CA TYR A 452 11.33 -13.79 8.84
C TYR A 452 10.15 -14.29 9.69
N GLY A 453 9.84 -15.59 9.63
CA GLY A 453 8.68 -16.17 10.32
C GLY A 453 8.74 -16.02 11.85
N THR A 454 7.58 -15.83 12.49
CA THR A 454 7.41 -15.84 13.95
C THR A 454 6.29 -16.78 14.37
N ALA A 455 6.27 -17.21 15.63
CA ALA A 455 5.19 -18.03 16.19
C ALA A 455 3.78 -17.39 16.09
N ASN A 456 3.69 -16.08 15.84
CA ASN A 456 2.46 -15.29 15.90
C ASN A 456 1.97 -14.76 14.53
N ASN A 457 2.62 -15.08 13.41
CA ASN A 457 2.18 -14.61 12.10
C ASN A 457 0.87 -15.31 11.69
N VAL A 458 -0.24 -14.57 11.80
CA VAL A 458 -1.57 -14.93 11.31
C VAL A 458 -1.65 -14.52 9.84
N GLN A 459 -1.85 -15.47 8.91
CA GLN A 459 -2.19 -15.12 7.54
C GLN A 459 -3.64 -14.58 7.45
N ALA A 460 -3.92 -13.79 6.42
CA ALA A 460 -5.22 -13.18 6.16
C ALA A 460 -6.38 -14.19 5.92
N ASP A 461 -6.09 -15.49 5.95
CA ASP A 461 -7.05 -16.60 5.82
C ASP A 461 -7.43 -17.26 7.15
N GLY A 462 -6.94 -16.74 8.30
CA GLY A 462 -7.30 -17.29 9.61
C GLY A 462 -6.60 -18.61 9.95
N SER A 463 -5.67 -19.09 9.12
CA SER A 463 -4.75 -20.15 9.51
C SER A 463 -3.52 -19.53 10.18
N SER A 464 -3.41 -19.64 11.50
CA SER A 464 -2.16 -19.36 12.18
C SER A 464 -1.13 -20.41 11.72
N LYS A 465 0.05 -20.02 11.23
CA LYS A 465 1.20 -20.93 11.09
C LYS A 465 1.77 -21.29 12.48
N ARG A 466 0.91 -21.77 13.39
CA ARG A 466 1.27 -22.18 14.76
C ARG A 466 2.33 -23.26 14.65
N GLY A 467 3.56 -22.93 15.07
CA GLY A 467 4.62 -23.92 15.26
C GLY A 467 5.86 -23.77 14.40
N ILE A 468 5.90 -22.88 13.39
CA ILE A 468 7.10 -22.73 12.55
C ILE A 468 8.35 -22.33 13.36
N ALA A 469 8.18 -21.53 14.41
CA ALA A 469 9.29 -21.13 15.27
C ALA A 469 9.65 -22.16 16.36
N LYS A 470 8.99 -23.33 16.43
CA LYS A 470 9.28 -24.40 17.40
C LYS A 470 10.28 -25.39 16.82
N THR A 471 11.54 -24.98 16.78
CA THR A 471 12.68 -25.81 16.33
C THR A 471 13.48 -26.34 17.53
N LEU A 472 14.40 -27.28 17.31
CA LEU A 472 15.34 -27.70 18.35
C LEU A 472 16.21 -26.53 18.85
N VAL A 473 16.60 -25.62 17.94
CA VAL A 473 17.30 -24.39 18.32
C VAL A 473 16.43 -23.49 19.22
N ASN A 474 15.13 -23.33 18.92
CA ASN A 474 14.21 -22.59 19.79
C ASN A 474 14.17 -23.18 21.20
N GLU A 475 14.13 -24.51 21.33
CA GLU A 475 14.14 -25.19 22.62
C GLU A 475 15.41 -24.89 23.41
N GLN A 476 16.58 -24.99 22.77
CA GLN A 476 17.86 -24.66 23.39
C GLN A 476 17.94 -23.18 23.81
N MET A 477 17.48 -22.24 22.96
CA MET A 477 17.42 -20.82 23.30
C MET A 477 16.50 -20.56 24.51
N ARG A 478 15.37 -21.27 24.60
CA ARG A 478 14.44 -21.17 25.74
C ARG A 478 15.03 -21.74 27.02
N GLN A 479 15.69 -22.90 26.96
CA GLN A 479 16.40 -23.49 28.10
C GLN A 479 17.50 -22.55 28.61
N LYS A 480 18.17 -21.82 27.69
CA LYS A 480 19.18 -20.82 28.02
C LYS A 480 18.61 -19.48 28.50
N GLY A 481 17.29 -19.31 28.48
CA GLY A 481 16.61 -18.13 28.99
C GLY A 481 16.68 -16.89 28.10
N LEU A 482 16.87 -17.04 26.78
CA LEU A 482 17.07 -15.92 25.83
C LEU A 482 15.80 -15.12 25.47
N GLY A 483 14.74 -15.25 26.26
CA GLY A 483 13.55 -14.40 26.15
C GLY A 483 12.69 -14.62 24.90
N LYS A 484 11.94 -13.59 24.51
CA LYS A 484 10.93 -13.66 23.45
C LYS A 484 11.54 -13.72 22.04
N ALA A 485 12.74 -13.17 21.88
CA ALA A 485 13.53 -13.25 20.65
C ALA A 485 13.74 -14.68 20.14
N SER A 486 13.68 -15.70 21.00
CA SER A 486 13.76 -17.11 20.56
C SER A 486 12.65 -17.49 19.57
N GLN A 487 11.54 -16.74 19.51
CA GLN A 487 10.44 -16.98 18.56
C GLN A 487 10.72 -16.45 17.16
N GLN A 488 11.80 -15.69 16.95
CA GLN A 488 12.21 -15.13 15.67
C GLN A 488 13.18 -16.09 14.99
N LEU A 489 12.89 -16.51 13.76
CA LEU A 489 13.74 -17.47 13.05
C LEU A 489 15.14 -16.91 12.79
N TYR A 490 15.29 -15.65 12.37
CA TYR A 490 16.61 -15.06 12.17
C TYR A 490 17.48 -15.03 13.45
N CYS A 491 16.87 -14.83 14.63
CA CYS A 491 17.59 -14.97 15.91
C CYS A 491 18.04 -16.42 16.18
N GLN A 492 17.22 -17.40 15.79
CA GLN A 492 17.59 -18.82 15.87
C GLN A 492 18.75 -19.15 14.92
N PHE A 493 18.75 -18.61 13.70
CA PHE A 493 19.87 -18.75 12.75
C PHE A 493 21.16 -18.18 13.35
N MET A 494 21.12 -16.94 13.86
CA MET A 494 22.27 -16.31 14.52
C MET A 494 22.79 -17.12 15.72
N PHE A 495 21.88 -17.66 16.54
CA PHE A 495 22.24 -18.53 17.67
C PHE A 495 22.92 -19.83 17.19
N ARG A 496 22.36 -20.49 16.18
CA ARG A 496 22.94 -21.73 15.63
C ARG A 496 24.31 -21.49 15.03
N THR A 497 24.50 -20.39 14.31
CA THR A 497 25.80 -19.99 13.78
C THR A 497 26.83 -19.82 14.89
N LEU A 498 26.48 -19.17 16.02
CA LEU A 498 27.36 -19.08 17.19
C LEU A 498 27.73 -20.46 17.75
N GLN A 499 26.77 -21.39 17.83
CA GLN A 499 27.06 -22.75 18.29
C GLN A 499 28.07 -23.44 17.39
N LEU A 500 27.88 -23.37 16.07
CA LEU A 500 28.81 -23.96 15.10
C LEU A 500 30.20 -23.33 15.22
N ILE A 501 30.28 -22.00 15.35
CA ILE A 501 31.54 -21.29 15.57
C ILE A 501 32.28 -21.80 16.81
N GLN A 502 31.57 -21.94 17.93
CA GLN A 502 32.17 -22.39 19.20
C GLN A 502 32.56 -23.88 19.14
N GLN A 503 31.70 -24.73 18.56
CA GLN A 503 31.89 -26.17 18.46
C GLN A 503 33.08 -26.53 17.55
N PHE A 504 33.19 -25.88 16.39
CA PHE A 504 34.28 -26.09 15.43
C PHE A 504 35.50 -25.19 15.67
N LYS A 505 35.47 -24.34 16.71
CA LYS A 505 36.56 -23.42 17.09
C LYS A 505 36.96 -22.45 15.96
N LEU A 506 35.97 -21.85 15.31
CA LEU A 506 36.14 -20.96 14.16
C LEU A 506 36.50 -19.54 14.63
N ASN A 507 37.79 -19.28 14.85
CA ASN A 507 38.23 -18.03 15.49
C ASN A 507 38.09 -16.79 14.60
N ARG A 508 38.13 -16.93 13.26
CA ARG A 508 37.92 -15.85 12.28
C ARG A 508 36.59 -15.99 11.54
N ALA A 509 35.50 -15.94 12.30
CA ALA A 509 34.14 -16.06 11.76
C ALA A 509 33.42 -14.73 11.58
N TYR A 510 32.63 -14.64 10.50
CA TYR A 510 31.75 -13.53 10.17
C TYR A 510 30.32 -14.03 9.96
N VAL A 511 29.35 -13.25 10.43
CA VAL A 511 27.91 -13.44 10.20
C VAL A 511 27.44 -12.26 9.36
N ALA A 512 27.02 -12.50 8.13
CA ALA A 512 26.62 -11.48 7.16
C ALA A 512 25.18 -11.74 6.73
N PHE A 513 24.21 -11.25 7.50
CA PHE A 513 22.80 -11.65 7.35
C PHE A 513 21.90 -10.47 6.99
N PHE A 514 20.88 -10.75 6.18
CA PHE A 514 19.69 -9.90 6.11
C PHE A 514 18.78 -10.19 7.31
N THR A 515 18.32 -9.18 8.04
CA THR A 515 17.44 -9.36 9.21
C THR A 515 16.45 -8.20 9.33
N ASN A 516 15.46 -8.33 10.24
CA ASN A 516 14.60 -7.21 10.59
C ASN A 516 15.35 -6.28 11.54
N ALA A 517 15.44 -4.99 11.23
CA ALA A 517 16.28 -4.06 12.00
C ALA A 517 15.84 -3.91 13.48
N ARG A 518 14.61 -4.30 13.82
CA ARG A 518 14.06 -4.22 15.18
C ARG A 518 14.92 -4.89 16.25
N PHE A 519 15.70 -5.91 15.90
CA PHE A 519 16.55 -6.58 16.88
C PHE A 519 17.65 -5.65 17.44
N PHE A 520 18.07 -4.62 16.70
CA PHE A 520 19.01 -3.60 17.20
C PHE A 520 18.41 -2.69 18.28
N ALA A 521 17.09 -2.53 18.33
CA ALA A 521 16.41 -1.59 19.24
C ALA A 521 16.21 -2.14 20.67
N GLY A 522 16.51 -3.42 20.93
CA GLY A 522 16.44 -4.02 22.26
C GLY A 522 15.04 -4.10 22.88
N ALA A 523 14.91 -3.60 24.11
CA ALA A 523 13.77 -3.73 25.04
C ALA A 523 13.51 -5.18 25.49
N ASP A 524 12.44 -5.37 26.29
CA ASP A 524 12.05 -6.68 26.88
C ASP A 524 11.99 -7.84 25.85
N TYR A 525 11.73 -7.54 24.57
CA TYR A 525 11.64 -8.57 23.55
C TYR A 525 13.01 -9.15 23.15
N TYR A 526 14.01 -8.29 22.92
CA TYR A 526 15.31 -8.68 22.36
C TYR A 526 16.48 -8.62 23.34
N GLN A 527 16.42 -7.80 24.39
CA GLN A 527 17.56 -7.52 25.28
C GLN A 527 18.31 -8.76 25.74
N LYS A 528 17.62 -9.83 26.19
CA LYS A 528 18.29 -11.06 26.65
C LYS A 528 19.07 -11.79 25.55
N PHE A 529 18.56 -11.74 24.32
CA PHE A 529 19.22 -12.30 23.16
C PHE A 529 20.37 -11.40 22.70
N ASP A 530 20.13 -10.09 22.62
CA ASP A 530 21.14 -9.10 22.20
C ASP A 530 22.34 -9.11 23.16
N ASP A 531 22.09 -9.10 24.48
CA ASP A 531 23.12 -9.25 25.52
C ASP A 531 23.95 -10.53 25.32
N TYR A 532 23.31 -11.61 24.89
CA TYR A 532 23.99 -12.87 24.65
C TYR A 532 24.78 -12.85 23.33
N PHE A 533 24.19 -12.34 22.25
CA PHE A 533 24.77 -12.29 20.93
C PHE A 533 25.96 -11.31 20.86
N PHE A 534 25.77 -10.06 21.31
CA PHE A 534 26.80 -9.01 21.25
C PHE A 534 27.92 -9.15 22.29
N ARG A 535 27.81 -10.08 23.26
CA ARG A 535 28.98 -10.55 24.05
C ARG A 535 29.93 -11.43 23.25
N ASN A 536 29.45 -12.00 22.14
CA ASN A 536 30.21 -12.92 21.29
C ASN A 536 30.60 -12.29 19.95
N PHE A 537 29.87 -11.27 19.51
CA PHE A 537 30.05 -10.64 18.21
C PHE A 537 30.17 -9.12 18.32
N LYS A 538 31.01 -8.56 17.46
CA LYS A 538 31.09 -7.13 17.21
C LYS A 538 30.36 -6.81 15.90
N PHE A 539 29.41 -5.89 15.92
CA PHE A 539 28.86 -5.26 14.72
C PHE A 539 29.95 -4.44 14.04
N VAL A 540 30.16 -4.68 12.75
CA VAL A 540 31.24 -4.07 11.97
C VAL A 540 30.70 -3.07 10.96
N ASP A 541 29.69 -3.47 10.20
CA ASP A 541 29.07 -2.64 9.16
C ASP A 541 27.63 -3.11 8.87
N GLY A 542 26.81 -2.23 8.32
CA GLY A 542 25.44 -2.54 7.95
C GLY A 542 24.71 -1.39 7.26
N ASN A 543 23.66 -1.75 6.53
CA ASN A 543 22.76 -0.79 5.89
C ASN A 543 21.31 -1.04 6.31
N LEU A 544 20.45 -0.07 6.05
CA LEU A 544 19.00 -0.13 6.14
C LEU A 544 18.44 0.07 4.74
N LEU A 545 17.52 -0.81 4.36
CA LEU A 545 16.76 -0.70 3.14
C LEU A 545 15.29 -0.99 3.41
N ASN A 546 14.42 -0.38 2.61
CA ASN A 546 12.99 -0.55 2.76
C ASN A 546 12.61 -1.99 2.39
N ALA A 547 11.74 -2.65 3.16
CA ALA A 547 11.30 -4.01 2.81
C ALA A 547 10.67 -4.07 1.41
N GLY A 548 10.05 -2.98 0.93
CA GLY A 548 9.51 -2.87 -0.42
C GLY A 548 10.54 -2.94 -1.54
N GLU A 549 11.84 -2.86 -1.21
CA GLU A 549 12.93 -3.16 -2.13
C GLU A 549 13.02 -4.66 -2.47
N PHE A 550 12.55 -5.53 -1.56
CA PHE A 550 12.33 -6.95 -1.83
C PHE A 550 10.92 -7.11 -2.38
N SER A 551 10.78 -7.78 -3.53
CA SER A 551 9.53 -7.87 -4.28
C SER A 551 8.30 -8.14 -3.40
N ASP A 552 7.28 -7.28 -3.52
CA ASP A 552 5.93 -7.37 -2.95
C ASP A 552 5.78 -7.38 -1.42
N THR A 553 6.56 -6.59 -0.67
CA THR A 553 6.04 -6.08 0.62
C THR A 553 5.46 -4.69 0.44
N SER A 554 4.18 -4.50 0.79
CA SER A 554 3.57 -3.16 0.91
C SER A 554 4.11 -2.38 2.12
N ASP A 555 5.05 -2.96 2.84
CA ASP A 555 5.29 -2.62 4.21
C ASP A 555 6.52 -1.74 4.34
N LEU A 556 6.30 -0.61 5.00
CA LEU A 556 7.31 0.41 5.26
C LEU A 556 8.27 -0.01 6.39
N TRP A 557 8.62 -1.30 6.57
CA TRP A 557 9.53 -1.70 7.65
C TRP A 557 10.98 -1.82 7.15
N PRO A 558 11.96 -1.57 8.03
CA PRO A 558 13.37 -1.61 7.66
C PRO A 558 13.93 -3.02 7.73
N ILE A 559 14.52 -3.46 6.61
CA ILE A 559 15.42 -4.61 6.54
C ILE A 559 16.84 -4.08 6.69
N THR A 560 17.71 -4.86 7.32
CA THR A 560 19.13 -4.59 7.37
C THR A 560 19.93 -5.74 6.80
N PHE A 561 20.93 -5.45 5.96
CA PHE A 561 22.08 -6.33 5.81
C PHE A 561 23.16 -5.87 6.78
N SER A 562 23.63 -6.79 7.62
CA SER A 562 24.60 -6.47 8.67
C SER A 562 25.68 -7.52 8.76
N ILE A 563 26.92 -7.06 9.00
CA ILE A 563 28.12 -7.87 9.13
C ILE A 563 28.59 -7.82 10.59
N TYR A 564 28.68 -8.99 11.21
CA TYR A 564 29.20 -9.18 12.56
C TYR A 564 30.48 -10.02 12.51
N ARG A 565 31.49 -9.62 13.27
CA ARG A 565 32.73 -10.40 13.45
C ARG A 565 32.70 -11.10 14.80
N TYR A 566 32.99 -12.40 14.80
CA TYR A 566 33.16 -13.15 16.05
C TYR A 566 34.32 -12.56 16.85
N GLN A 567 34.00 -12.07 18.04
CA GLN A 567 34.95 -11.42 18.94
C GLN A 567 34.46 -11.61 20.38
N PRO A 568 34.67 -12.81 20.96
CA PRO A 568 34.11 -13.17 22.24
C PRO A 568 34.70 -12.35 23.39
N ASN A 569 33.85 -12.02 24.37
CA ASN A 569 34.16 -11.26 25.57
C ASN A 569 34.51 -9.78 25.33
N ASP A 570 34.11 -9.20 24.19
CA ASP A 570 34.14 -7.75 24.00
C ASP A 570 32.98 -7.07 24.75
N LYS A 571 33.07 -5.75 24.94
CA LYS A 571 31.97 -4.96 25.51
C LYS A 571 30.80 -4.93 24.51
N PRO A 572 29.56 -5.22 24.96
CA PRO A 572 28.39 -5.12 24.09
C PRO A 572 28.26 -3.72 23.49
N GLN A 573 27.92 -3.68 22.20
CA GLN A 573 27.54 -2.43 21.54
C GLN A 573 26.10 -2.08 21.89
N HIS A 574 25.81 -0.78 21.94
CA HIS A 574 24.46 -0.26 22.18
C HIS A 574 24.02 0.75 21.11
N GLU A 575 24.91 1.05 20.16
CA GLU A 575 24.71 1.98 19.06
C GLU A 575 25.20 1.32 17.77
N TYR A 576 24.37 1.38 16.74
CA TYR A 576 24.57 0.70 15.46
C TYR A 576 24.36 1.72 14.34
N PRO A 577 25.42 2.41 13.89
CA PRO A 577 25.33 3.31 12.74
C PRO A 577 25.13 2.48 11.48
N LEU A 578 24.08 2.81 10.72
CA LEU A 578 23.67 2.11 9.50
C LEU A 578 23.45 3.12 8.39
N SER A 579 23.98 2.84 7.19
CA SER A 579 23.64 3.63 6.01
C SER A 579 22.19 3.39 5.61
N VAL A 580 21.41 4.44 5.37
CA VAL A 580 20.03 4.31 4.85
C VAL A 580 20.11 4.38 3.33
N GLU A 581 19.82 3.27 2.67
CA GLU A 581 20.04 3.09 1.24
C GLU A 581 18.73 2.79 0.51
N GLN A 582 18.63 3.25 -0.75
CA GLN A 582 17.48 3.00 -1.61
C GLN A 582 17.92 2.77 -3.04
N SER A 583 17.24 1.88 -3.76
CA SER A 583 17.48 1.72 -5.20
C SER A 583 16.73 2.76 -6.02
N TYR A 584 17.32 3.16 -7.16
CA TYR A 584 16.69 4.03 -8.15
C TYR A 584 17.11 3.61 -9.56
N LEU A 585 16.30 3.96 -10.55
CA LEU A 585 16.64 3.75 -11.96
C LEU A 585 17.31 5.01 -12.51
N THR A 586 18.47 4.83 -13.13
CA THR A 586 19.12 5.88 -13.92
C THR A 586 18.34 6.16 -15.19
N VAL A 587 18.63 7.29 -15.85
CA VAL A 587 18.04 7.67 -17.15
C VAL A 587 18.21 6.57 -18.21
N ASN A 588 19.29 5.78 -18.10
CA ASN A 588 19.58 4.68 -19.02
C ASN A 588 18.91 3.35 -18.62
N GLY A 589 18.06 3.35 -17.58
CA GLY A 589 17.35 2.16 -17.09
C GLY A 589 18.20 1.22 -16.24
N THR A 590 19.42 1.60 -15.86
CA THR A 590 20.26 0.83 -14.94
C THR A 590 19.85 1.11 -13.50
N GLN A 591 19.59 0.07 -12.71
CA GLN A 591 19.30 0.21 -11.29
C GLN A 591 20.58 0.50 -10.52
N GLN A 592 20.56 1.50 -9.65
CA GLN A 592 21.67 1.93 -8.80
C GLN A 592 21.19 2.14 -7.36
N ILE A 593 22.12 2.12 -6.41
CA ILE A 593 21.84 2.41 -4.99
C ILE A 593 22.37 3.80 -4.67
N LYS A 594 21.60 4.56 -3.89
CA LYS A 594 22.09 5.78 -3.23
C LYS A 594 21.92 5.66 -1.73
N THR A 595 22.91 6.15 -0.99
CA THR A 595 22.76 6.47 0.42
C THR A 595 21.97 7.76 0.55
N ILE A 596 20.87 7.72 1.29
CA ILE A 596 19.99 8.85 1.57
C ILE A 596 20.45 9.61 2.81
N THR A 597 20.82 8.86 3.86
CA THR A 597 21.29 9.40 5.15
C THR A 597 22.04 8.30 5.90
N THR A 598 22.55 8.61 7.10
CA THR A 598 22.92 7.62 8.11
C THR A 598 21.89 7.64 9.23
N HIS A 599 21.54 6.47 9.76
CA HIS A 599 20.65 6.32 10.90
C HIS A 599 21.35 5.45 11.96
N THR A 600 21.34 5.88 13.22
CA THR A 600 21.95 5.11 14.31
C THR A 600 20.87 4.47 15.15
N MET A 601 20.71 3.15 15.01
CA MET A 601 19.81 2.39 15.88
C MET A 601 20.43 2.25 17.27
N GLN A 602 19.66 2.55 18.30
CA GLN A 602 20.10 2.46 19.69
C GLN A 602 19.35 1.36 20.43
N MET A 603 20.09 0.47 21.09
CA MET A 603 19.50 -0.54 21.96
C MET A 603 18.98 0.13 23.23
N VAL A 604 17.71 -0.08 23.58
CA VAL A 604 17.10 0.42 24.82
C VAL A 604 16.96 -0.72 25.83
N ASP A 605 17.64 -0.63 26.98
CA ASP A 605 17.42 -1.56 28.09
C ASP A 605 15.96 -1.51 28.56
N GLU A 606 15.37 -2.66 28.92
CA GLU A 606 13.99 -2.78 29.42
C GLU A 606 13.71 -1.77 30.53
N LYS A 607 14.61 -1.64 31.51
CA LYS A 607 14.48 -0.71 32.65
C LYS A 607 14.41 0.77 32.23
N ASN A 608 14.93 1.10 31.05
CA ASN A 608 15.03 2.45 30.54
C ASN A 608 13.96 2.76 29.49
N THR A 609 13.07 1.83 29.16
CA THR A 609 12.04 2.12 28.16
C THR A 609 10.94 3.03 28.71
N LEU A 610 10.34 3.82 27.82
CA LEU A 610 9.22 4.71 28.15
C LEU A 610 8.03 3.94 28.76
N SER A 611 7.71 2.76 28.20
CA SER A 611 6.67 1.85 28.70
C SER A 611 6.90 1.37 30.13
N LYS A 612 8.15 1.12 30.55
CA LYS A 612 8.44 0.81 31.97
C LYS A 612 8.32 2.04 32.84
N TRP A 613 8.91 3.14 32.41
CA TRP A 613 8.90 4.40 33.17
C TRP A 613 7.47 4.88 33.49
N VAL A 614 6.53 4.79 32.55
CA VAL A 614 5.13 5.18 32.79
C VAL A 614 4.40 4.27 33.79
N ARG A 615 4.87 3.03 33.97
CA ARG A 615 4.29 2.04 34.89
C ARG A 615 4.97 1.97 36.25
N GLU A 616 6.11 2.61 36.45
CA GLU A 616 6.82 2.61 37.74
C GLU A 616 5.92 3.05 38.91
N PRO A 617 5.12 4.14 38.82
CA PRO A 617 4.24 4.53 39.94
C PRO A 617 3.20 3.45 40.27
N LEU A 618 2.75 2.70 39.25
CA LEU A 618 1.76 1.63 39.40
C LEU A 618 2.34 0.37 40.07
N ALA A 619 3.66 0.19 40.08
CA ALA A 619 4.29 -1.00 40.64
C ALA A 619 4.33 -1.00 42.18
N THR A 620 4.11 0.15 42.81
CA THR A 620 4.32 0.36 44.25
C THR A 620 3.09 0.04 45.12
N GLN A 621 1.91 -0.09 44.51
CA GLN A 621 0.64 -0.27 45.20
C GLN A 621 -0.21 -1.38 44.56
N LYS A 622 -1.05 -2.02 45.38
CA LYS A 622 -2.08 -2.94 44.89
C LYS A 622 -3.36 -2.17 44.60
N TYR A 623 -3.89 -2.32 43.39
CA TYR A 623 -5.14 -1.71 42.96
C TYR A 623 -6.25 -2.76 42.89
N SER A 624 -7.42 -2.42 43.42
CA SER A 624 -8.63 -3.23 43.29
C SER A 624 -9.23 -3.03 41.90
N VAL A 625 -9.67 -4.12 41.27
CA VAL A 625 -10.49 -4.04 40.06
C VAL A 625 -11.83 -3.41 40.43
N ALA A 626 -12.32 -2.49 39.60
CA ALA A 626 -13.60 -1.85 39.79
C ALA A 626 -14.72 -2.90 39.98
N ASN A 627 -15.51 -2.74 41.03
CA ASN A 627 -16.60 -3.66 41.41
C ASN A 627 -17.97 -3.29 40.81
N TYR A 628 -18.00 -2.26 39.96
CA TYR A 628 -19.17 -1.80 39.22
C TYR A 628 -19.06 -2.16 37.74
N SER A 629 -20.17 -2.10 37.01
CA SER A 629 -20.22 -2.35 35.58
C SER A 629 -19.58 -1.19 34.80
N TYR A 630 -18.69 -1.52 33.86
CA TYR A 630 -17.99 -0.55 33.01
C TYR A 630 -17.81 -1.08 31.58
N PRO A 631 -17.82 -0.21 30.55
CA PRO A 631 -17.70 -0.64 29.17
C PRO A 631 -16.26 -1.06 28.83
N GLN A 632 -16.13 -2.11 28.03
CA GLN A 632 -14.88 -2.55 27.40
C GLN A 632 -14.82 -2.01 25.97
N LEU A 633 -13.97 -1.02 25.73
CA LEU A 633 -14.05 -0.19 24.54
C LEU A 633 -13.07 -0.64 23.46
N SER A 634 -13.49 -0.44 22.21
CA SER A 634 -12.64 -0.57 21.01
C SER A 634 -12.36 0.75 20.31
N SER A 635 -13.15 1.79 20.63
CA SER A 635 -12.96 3.21 20.34
C SER A 635 -13.88 4.02 21.27
N ALA A 636 -13.88 5.35 21.17
CA ALA A 636 -14.61 6.27 22.05
C ALA A 636 -16.05 5.85 22.40
N LEU A 637 -16.90 5.58 21.41
CA LEU A 637 -18.32 5.30 21.63
C LEU A 637 -18.71 3.86 21.25
N LYS A 638 -17.74 2.94 21.18
CA LYS A 638 -17.97 1.57 20.70
C LYS A 638 -17.45 0.50 21.66
N VAL A 639 -18.39 -0.22 22.25
CA VAL A 639 -18.12 -1.45 23.04
C VAL A 639 -17.60 -2.56 22.13
N ALA A 640 -16.62 -3.32 22.59
CA ALA A 640 -16.06 -4.45 21.86
C ALA A 640 -17.02 -5.65 21.90
N ILE A 641 -17.47 -6.11 20.73
CA ILE A 641 -18.32 -7.31 20.58
C ILE A 641 -17.45 -8.50 20.15
N GLY A 642 -17.63 -9.67 20.77
CA GLY A 642 -17.01 -10.94 20.36
C GLY A 642 -15.49 -11.03 20.59
N LYS A 643 -14.90 -10.09 21.32
CA LYS A 643 -13.49 -10.13 21.72
C LYS A 643 -13.41 -10.54 23.19
N ASN A 644 -12.54 -11.49 23.54
CA ASN A 644 -12.20 -11.77 24.95
C ASN A 644 -11.45 -10.56 25.51
N PRO A 645 -12.08 -9.70 26.33
CA PRO A 645 -11.45 -8.45 26.76
C PRO A 645 -10.42 -8.75 27.87
N TYR A 646 -9.24 -8.17 27.76
CA TYR A 646 -8.14 -8.38 28.72
C TYR A 646 -7.84 -7.17 29.60
N GLY A 647 -8.17 -5.94 29.15
CA GLY A 647 -7.99 -4.74 29.96
C GLY A 647 -8.95 -4.77 31.15
N ARG A 648 -8.43 -4.54 32.36
CA ARG A 648 -9.23 -4.42 33.59
C ARG A 648 -9.14 -3.00 34.10
N LEU A 649 -10.28 -2.43 34.47
CA LEU A 649 -10.35 -1.09 35.06
C LEU A 649 -10.09 -1.20 36.56
N TYR A 650 -9.22 -0.34 37.09
CA TYR A 650 -9.04 -0.19 38.52
C TYR A 650 -9.99 0.85 39.10
N GLU A 651 -10.32 0.68 40.38
CA GLU A 651 -11.05 1.69 41.13
C GLU A 651 -10.22 3.00 41.16
N GLY A 652 -10.88 4.14 40.94
CA GLY A 652 -10.22 5.45 40.86
C GLY A 652 -9.50 5.75 39.53
N SER A 653 -9.55 4.85 38.54
CA SER A 653 -9.00 5.12 37.20
C SER A 653 -9.67 6.32 36.52
N LEU A 654 -8.84 7.24 36.03
CA LEU A 654 -9.22 8.32 35.13
C LEU A 654 -9.49 7.79 33.70
N GLY A 655 -8.95 6.61 33.39
CA GLY A 655 -9.14 5.91 32.13
C GLY A 655 -8.17 4.75 31.95
N TYR A 656 -8.12 4.20 30.75
CA TYR A 656 -7.18 3.15 30.37
C TYR A 656 -6.47 3.53 29.08
N MET A 657 -5.13 3.50 29.11
CA MET A 657 -4.29 3.77 27.95
C MET A 657 -3.78 2.46 27.37
N VAL A 658 -4.17 2.17 26.14
CA VAL A 658 -3.48 1.15 25.34
C VAL A 658 -2.16 1.75 24.89
N SER A 659 -1.07 1.02 25.11
CA SER A 659 0.29 1.45 24.78
C SER A 659 1.11 0.22 24.37
N ASN A 660 1.00 -0.16 23.11
CA ASN A 660 1.59 -1.37 22.54
C ASN A 660 3.04 -1.13 22.10
N SER A 661 3.98 -1.95 22.61
CA SER A 661 5.42 -1.86 22.30
C SER A 661 6.02 -0.46 22.55
N ASP A 662 7.34 -0.30 22.49
CA ASP A 662 7.98 1.02 22.59
C ASP A 662 8.30 1.65 21.23
N ASN A 663 8.44 0.87 20.17
CA ASN A 663 8.78 1.42 18.84
C ASN A 663 7.87 2.54 18.30
N ILE A 664 8.45 3.47 17.53
CA ILE A 664 7.77 4.60 16.84
C ILE A 664 6.58 4.12 15.99
N GLY A 665 6.72 3.02 15.24
CA GLY A 665 5.67 2.52 14.35
C GLY A 665 4.34 2.19 15.04
N GLU A 666 4.37 1.85 16.34
CA GLU A 666 3.17 1.57 17.12
C GLU A 666 2.49 2.82 17.69
N GLY A 667 3.09 4.01 17.57
CA GLY A 667 2.48 5.26 18.03
C GLY A 667 1.09 5.51 17.42
N PHE A 668 0.95 5.31 16.11
CA PHE A 668 -0.30 5.60 15.41
C PHE A 668 -1.44 4.59 15.67
N ARG A 669 -1.13 3.29 15.72
CA ARG A 669 -2.14 2.20 15.82
C ARG A 669 -2.21 1.53 17.20
N GLY A 670 -1.13 1.64 17.96
CA GLY A 670 -0.88 0.95 19.21
C GLY A 670 -1.00 1.83 20.46
N VAL A 671 -1.20 3.14 20.31
CA VAL A 671 -1.36 4.08 21.44
C VAL A 671 -2.69 4.83 21.33
N TRP A 672 -3.56 4.65 22.32
CA TRP A 672 -4.84 5.36 22.44
C TRP A 672 -5.37 5.30 23.88
N LEU A 673 -6.20 6.27 24.25
CA LEU A 673 -6.70 6.46 25.61
C LEU A 673 -8.22 6.44 25.60
N VAL A 674 -8.85 5.76 26.57
CA VAL A 674 -10.31 5.79 26.79
C VAL A 674 -10.64 6.12 28.24
N THR A 675 -11.83 6.68 28.49
CA THR A 675 -12.33 7.02 29.84
C THR A 675 -12.83 5.83 30.67
N SER A 676 -12.83 4.63 30.09
CA SER A 676 -13.11 3.35 30.75
C SER A 676 -11.98 2.35 30.43
N SER A 677 -12.26 1.06 30.35
CA SER A 677 -11.32 0.02 29.95
C SER A 677 -11.31 -0.23 28.44
N ALA A 678 -10.24 -0.85 27.95
CA ALA A 678 -10.08 -1.32 26.59
C ALA A 678 -10.13 -2.84 26.47
N TYR A 679 -10.60 -3.37 25.33
CA TYR A 679 -10.55 -4.82 25.08
C TYR A 679 -9.12 -5.40 25.04
N LYS A 680 -8.10 -4.55 24.81
CA LYS A 680 -6.68 -4.96 24.72
C LYS A 680 -5.99 -4.98 26.10
N GLY A 681 -5.24 -6.05 26.38
CA GLY A 681 -4.44 -6.19 27.60
C GLY A 681 -3.07 -5.50 27.57
N HIS A 682 -2.64 -4.97 26.43
CA HIS A 682 -1.35 -4.29 26.27
C HIS A 682 -1.44 -2.79 26.62
N GLY A 683 -1.92 -2.48 27.83
CA GLY A 683 -2.12 -1.10 28.28
C GLY A 683 -1.82 -0.93 29.77
N PHE A 684 -2.31 0.17 30.35
CA PHE A 684 -2.26 0.45 31.78
C PHE A 684 -3.40 1.40 32.17
N ASN A 685 -3.82 1.33 33.44
CA ASN A 685 -4.77 2.28 34.01
C ASN A 685 -4.08 3.64 34.20
N VAL A 686 -4.75 4.71 33.81
CA VAL A 686 -4.34 6.08 34.15
C VAL A 686 -5.04 6.46 35.44
N ILE A 687 -4.25 6.82 36.44
CA ILE A 687 -4.65 7.20 37.80
C ILE A 687 -3.85 8.45 38.20
N PRO A 688 -4.22 9.17 39.27
CA PRO A 688 -3.51 10.38 39.68
C PRO A 688 -1.99 10.19 39.81
N GLU A 689 -1.55 9.04 40.32
CA GLU A 689 -0.14 8.74 40.63
C GLU A 689 0.75 8.60 39.39
N ASN A 690 0.18 8.26 38.23
CA ASN A 690 0.92 8.15 36.97
C ASN A 690 0.45 9.14 35.89
N PHE A 691 -0.43 10.08 36.24
CA PHE A 691 -1.10 10.98 35.30
C PHE A 691 -0.12 11.73 34.39
N ASP A 692 0.86 12.43 34.96
CA ASP A 692 1.86 13.18 34.18
C ASP A 692 2.65 12.27 33.25
N ARG A 693 3.06 11.10 33.75
CA ARG A 693 3.80 10.12 32.95
C ARG A 693 2.96 9.55 31.83
N ALA A 694 1.65 9.37 32.05
CA ALA A 694 0.70 8.93 31.04
C ALA A 694 0.55 9.97 29.93
N CYS A 695 0.42 11.26 30.28
CA CYS A 695 0.40 12.36 29.33
C CYS A 695 1.71 12.44 28.52
N VAL A 696 2.87 12.35 29.18
CA VAL A 696 4.18 12.28 28.51
C VAL A 696 4.28 11.10 27.55
N ASN A 697 3.90 9.89 27.98
CA ASN A 697 3.91 8.70 27.13
C ASN A 697 3.00 8.87 25.91
N PHE A 698 1.78 9.37 26.11
CA PHE A 698 0.83 9.58 25.03
C PHE A 698 1.34 10.64 24.05
N ALA A 699 1.77 11.80 24.53
CA ALA A 699 2.27 12.89 23.70
C ALA A 699 3.52 12.49 22.91
N ALA A 700 4.52 11.89 23.58
CA ALA A 700 5.75 11.46 22.92
C ALA A 700 5.45 10.45 21.79
N ARG A 701 4.60 9.47 22.05
CA ARG A 701 4.28 8.40 21.09
C ARG A 701 3.34 8.83 19.97
N ARG A 702 2.60 9.93 20.11
CA ARG A 702 1.60 10.40 19.14
C ARG A 702 2.07 11.63 18.34
N ALA A 703 3.09 12.33 18.80
CA ALA A 703 3.63 13.52 18.11
C ALA A 703 4.63 13.17 16.99
N ILE A 704 5.33 12.04 17.08
CA ILE A 704 6.30 11.60 16.06
C ILE A 704 5.61 10.82 14.95
N ASP A 705 5.76 11.29 13.72
CA ASP A 705 5.27 10.57 12.54
C ASP A 705 6.29 9.49 12.10
N PRO A 706 5.87 8.22 11.91
CA PRO A 706 6.77 7.14 11.51
C PRO A 706 7.21 7.30 10.05
N ILE A 707 8.51 7.22 9.80
CA ILE A 707 9.12 6.98 8.49
C ILE A 707 9.76 5.60 8.52
N TRP A 708 10.00 5.01 7.36
CA TRP A 708 10.26 3.57 7.28
C TRP A 708 11.52 3.11 8.03
N TYR A 709 12.58 3.92 8.08
CA TYR A 709 13.85 3.51 8.70
C TYR A 709 13.90 3.72 10.21
N HIS A 710 13.27 4.77 10.77
CA HIS A 710 13.20 4.96 12.23
C HIS A 710 12.03 4.25 12.91
N ASN A 711 11.13 3.59 12.15
CA ASN A 711 9.90 3.08 12.76
C ASN A 711 10.11 1.99 13.82
N GLN A 712 11.28 1.34 13.85
CA GLN A 712 11.62 0.33 14.84
C GLN A 712 12.32 0.89 16.09
N ASP A 713 12.65 2.18 16.12
CA ASP A 713 13.32 2.80 17.27
C ASP A 713 12.43 2.81 18.48
N ASN A 714 12.95 2.31 19.61
CA ASN A 714 12.26 2.32 20.88
C ASN A 714 12.49 3.65 21.60
N TYR A 715 11.46 4.14 22.28
CA TYR A 715 11.58 5.34 23.11
C TYR A 715 12.28 5.01 24.43
N TYR A 716 13.27 5.83 24.75
CA TYR A 716 13.81 5.94 26.10
C TYR A 716 12.85 6.67 27.02
N ARG A 717 12.99 6.41 28.32
CA ARG A 717 12.44 7.28 29.37
C ARG A 717 13.00 8.70 29.22
N PRO A 718 12.21 9.74 29.49
CA PRO A 718 12.68 11.13 29.39
C PRO A 718 13.78 11.43 30.42
N ASP A 719 14.68 12.34 30.06
CA ASP A 719 15.57 13.01 31.00
C ASP A 719 14.75 13.99 31.86
N VAL A 720 14.36 13.53 33.04
CA VAL A 720 13.60 14.30 34.02
C VAL A 720 14.42 15.40 34.71
N THR A 721 15.75 15.42 34.51
CA THR A 721 16.64 16.45 35.08
C THR A 721 16.77 17.66 34.16
N ASN A 722 16.39 17.52 32.89
CA ASN A 722 16.39 18.62 31.93
C ASN A 722 15.32 19.68 32.32
N PRO A 723 15.67 20.98 32.43
CA PRO A 723 14.72 22.04 32.78
C PRO A 723 13.48 22.13 31.87
N LEU A 724 13.59 21.66 30.62
CA LEU A 724 12.47 21.61 29.67
C LEU A 724 11.37 20.61 30.09
N PHE A 725 11.71 19.63 30.94
CA PHE A 725 10.80 18.52 31.26
C PHE A 725 9.51 18.99 31.91
N SER A 726 9.55 19.99 32.82
CA SER A 726 8.34 20.50 33.47
C SER A 726 7.39 21.19 32.50
N GLU A 727 7.92 21.97 31.55
CA GLU A 727 7.10 22.58 30.49
C GLU A 727 6.51 21.49 29.57
N PHE A 728 7.32 20.49 29.20
CA PHE A 728 6.88 19.38 28.37
C PHE A 728 5.74 18.57 29.00
N VAL A 729 5.76 18.35 30.32
CA VAL A 729 4.66 17.67 31.04
C VAL A 729 3.35 18.43 30.88
N ASN A 730 3.38 19.76 31.02
CA ASN A 730 2.18 20.60 30.90
C ASN A 730 1.68 20.68 29.44
N ASP A 731 2.60 20.79 28.48
CA ASP A 731 2.26 20.75 27.06
C ASP A 731 1.68 19.39 26.64
N ALA A 732 2.23 18.29 27.18
CA ALA A 732 1.77 16.93 26.94
C ALA A 732 0.35 16.69 27.45
N LEU A 733 -0.05 17.32 28.57
CA LEU A 733 -1.43 17.30 29.06
C LEU A 733 -2.39 17.90 28.02
N ILE A 734 -2.11 19.11 27.56
CA ILE A 734 -2.97 19.79 26.56
C ILE A 734 -3.01 19.02 25.25
N PHE A 735 -1.87 18.49 24.80
CA PHE A 735 -1.83 17.65 23.62
C PHE A 735 -2.68 16.38 23.77
N THR A 736 -2.57 15.69 24.90
CA THR A 736 -3.34 14.47 25.18
C THR A 736 -4.84 14.70 25.17
N LEU A 737 -5.34 15.86 25.60
CA LEU A 737 -6.76 16.18 25.55
C LEU A 737 -7.34 16.23 24.15
N PHE A 738 -6.57 16.78 23.20
CA PHE A 738 -7.12 17.19 21.91
C PHE A 738 -6.66 16.34 20.71
N GLU A 739 -5.74 15.41 20.92
CA GLU A 739 -5.30 14.45 19.89
C GLU A 739 -6.42 13.45 19.52
N ASN A 740 -6.38 12.93 18.29
CA ASN A 740 -7.46 12.13 17.72
C ASN A 740 -7.66 10.74 18.33
N SER A 741 -6.60 10.10 18.85
CA SER A 741 -6.67 8.81 19.57
C SER A 741 -6.92 8.97 21.06
N SER A 742 -7.20 10.20 21.51
CA SER A 742 -7.69 10.47 22.84
C SER A 742 -9.21 10.34 22.85
N PHE A 743 -9.68 9.13 23.10
CA PHE A 743 -11.09 8.73 23.07
C PHE A 743 -11.79 9.01 24.40
N GLN A 744 -11.54 10.20 24.94
CA GLN A 744 -12.11 10.68 26.20
C GLN A 744 -13.56 11.11 25.96
N VAL A 745 -14.51 10.39 26.55
CA VAL A 745 -15.94 10.66 26.41
C VAL A 745 -16.69 10.45 27.72
N ALA A 746 -17.81 11.13 27.86
CA ALA A 746 -18.78 10.92 28.91
C ALA A 746 -19.91 10.01 28.41
N TYR A 747 -20.43 9.12 29.27
CA TYR A 747 -21.58 8.27 28.94
C TYR A 747 -22.76 8.59 29.89
N ARG A 748 -23.97 8.57 29.33
CA ARG A 748 -25.24 8.62 30.08
C ARG A 748 -26.02 7.36 29.78
N ASN A 749 -25.49 6.24 30.26
CA ASN A 749 -25.98 4.88 29.98
C ASN A 749 -26.37 4.20 31.30
N PRO A 750 -27.61 3.70 31.47
CA PRO A 750 -28.07 3.06 32.71
C PRO A 750 -27.20 1.92 33.24
N GLU A 751 -26.45 1.24 32.37
CA GLU A 751 -25.63 0.08 32.74
C GLU A 751 -24.29 0.45 33.37
N TRP A 752 -23.81 1.69 33.20
CA TRP A 752 -22.44 2.08 33.57
C TRP A 752 -22.45 3.29 34.48
N SER A 753 -21.65 3.24 35.55
CA SER A 753 -21.48 4.37 36.47
C SER A 753 -20.11 4.33 37.11
N ASN A 754 -19.40 5.46 37.08
CA ASN A 754 -18.17 5.68 37.83
C ASN A 754 -18.33 6.84 38.84
N THR A 755 -19.57 7.21 39.12
CA THR A 755 -19.98 8.20 40.11
C THR A 755 -21.04 7.58 41.03
N GLY A 756 -21.40 8.27 42.10
CA GLY A 756 -22.53 7.88 42.95
C GLY A 756 -23.91 8.00 42.29
N VAL A 757 -24.00 8.47 41.04
CA VAL A 757 -25.25 8.65 40.30
C VAL A 757 -25.40 7.52 39.28
N THR A 758 -26.46 6.72 39.43
CA THR A 758 -26.79 5.63 38.51
C THR A 758 -26.94 6.15 37.07
N GLY A 759 -26.31 5.44 36.14
CA GLY A 759 -26.30 5.73 34.72
C GLY A 759 -25.35 6.86 34.29
N LYS A 760 -24.54 7.41 35.20
CA LYS A 760 -23.61 8.51 34.92
C LYS A 760 -22.16 8.04 34.92
N TRP A 761 -21.56 8.01 33.72
CA TRP A 761 -20.12 7.88 33.55
C TRP A 761 -19.50 9.26 33.29
N ALA A 762 -18.89 9.81 34.34
CA ALA A 762 -18.14 11.05 34.30
C ALA A 762 -16.85 10.91 33.50
N ASN A 763 -16.59 11.88 32.62
CA ASN A 763 -15.34 12.01 31.91
C ASN A 763 -14.37 12.85 32.77
N GLN A 764 -13.46 12.19 33.50
CA GLN A 764 -12.47 12.87 34.34
C GLN A 764 -11.46 13.72 33.54
N TRP A 765 -11.41 13.55 32.20
CA TRP A 765 -10.56 14.33 31.30
C TRP A 765 -11.22 15.59 30.75
N PHE A 766 -12.48 15.88 31.09
CA PHE A 766 -13.07 17.14 30.68
C PHE A 766 -12.36 18.33 31.35
N TRP A 767 -12.06 19.36 30.57
CA TRP A 767 -11.02 20.35 30.90
C TRP A 767 -11.55 21.71 31.36
N LEU A 768 -12.84 21.96 31.23
CA LEU A 768 -13.46 23.22 31.65
C LEU A 768 -13.97 23.12 33.10
N PRO A 769 -13.76 24.15 33.94
CA PRO A 769 -14.36 24.22 35.26
C PRO A 769 -15.88 24.21 35.20
N ILE A 770 -16.52 23.55 36.17
CA ILE A 770 -17.96 23.37 36.20
C ILE A 770 -18.72 24.69 36.29
N ASP A 771 -18.16 25.67 36.99
CA ASP A 771 -18.76 27.00 37.15
C ASP A 771 -18.76 27.77 35.82
N TYR A 772 -17.66 27.71 35.06
CA TYR A 772 -17.59 28.26 33.70
C TYR A 772 -18.62 27.60 32.76
N VAL A 773 -18.78 26.27 32.85
CA VAL A 773 -19.82 25.58 32.07
C VAL A 773 -21.22 26.01 32.50
N ARG A 774 -21.46 26.23 33.79
CA ARG A 774 -22.75 26.68 34.31
C ARG A 774 -23.12 28.06 33.77
N GLU A 775 -22.22 29.02 33.88
CA GLU A 775 -22.39 30.38 33.36
C GLU A 775 -22.75 30.39 31.86
N GLU A 776 -22.11 29.52 31.06
CA GLU A 776 -22.35 29.45 29.62
C GLU A 776 -23.69 28.80 29.22
N VAL A 777 -24.38 28.09 30.13
CA VAL A 777 -25.61 27.33 29.80
C VAL A 777 -26.84 27.74 30.60
N GLU A 778 -26.70 28.43 31.73
CA GLU A 778 -27.80 28.69 32.68
C GLU A 778 -28.91 29.56 32.13
N ASP A 779 -28.58 30.53 31.29
CA ASP A 779 -29.55 31.43 30.64
C ASP A 779 -30.14 30.87 29.35
N ASN A 780 -29.72 29.69 28.90
CA ASN A 780 -30.18 29.10 27.65
C ASN A 780 -31.16 27.93 27.89
N PRO A 781 -32.49 28.12 27.71
CA PRO A 781 -33.47 27.08 27.97
C PRO A 781 -33.29 25.82 27.09
N LYS A 782 -32.68 25.95 25.91
CA LYS A 782 -32.38 24.80 25.03
C LYS A 782 -31.30 23.88 25.60
N LEU A 783 -30.47 24.37 26.52
CA LEU A 783 -29.39 23.62 27.18
C LEU A 783 -29.78 23.10 28.57
N ARG A 784 -31.08 23.12 28.91
CA ARG A 784 -31.59 22.65 30.20
C ARG A 784 -31.11 21.24 30.59
N LEU A 785 -30.95 20.32 29.64
CA LEU A 785 -30.46 18.97 29.95
C LEU A 785 -29.01 18.98 30.45
N ILE A 786 -28.15 19.83 29.87
CA ILE A 786 -26.77 20.02 30.32
C ILE A 786 -26.77 20.68 31.70
N TYR A 787 -27.57 21.74 31.88
CA TYR A 787 -27.71 22.42 33.18
C TYR A 787 -28.20 21.47 34.29
N ASN A 788 -29.17 20.61 33.99
CA ASN A 788 -29.64 19.61 34.94
C ASN A 788 -28.54 18.60 35.30
N ASP A 789 -27.74 18.17 34.33
CA ASP A 789 -26.64 17.21 34.52
C ASP A 789 -25.48 17.78 35.36
N LEU A 790 -25.32 19.12 35.42
CA LEU A 790 -24.36 19.83 36.27
C LEU A 790 -24.76 19.84 37.77
N ARG A 791 -26.05 19.67 38.09
CA ARG A 791 -26.54 19.86 39.47
C ARG A 791 -25.95 18.83 40.43
N GLY A 792 -25.35 19.32 41.51
CA GLY A 792 -24.74 18.47 42.54
C GLY A 792 -23.48 17.74 42.09
N ASP A 793 -22.92 18.11 40.93
CA ASP A 793 -21.63 17.60 40.43
C ASP A 793 -20.48 18.55 40.80
N GLY A 794 -19.24 18.16 40.51
CA GLY A 794 -18.06 18.97 40.76
C GLY A 794 -17.02 18.89 39.64
N ASP A 795 -15.96 19.71 39.78
CA ASP A 795 -14.88 19.78 38.80
C ASP A 795 -14.24 18.40 38.55
N ARG A 796 -14.03 18.13 37.27
CA ARG A 796 -13.31 16.94 36.79
C ARG A 796 -11.83 17.05 37.11
N PHE A 797 -11.18 15.90 37.25
CA PHE A 797 -9.76 15.82 37.59
C PHE A 797 -8.91 16.75 36.72
N VAL A 798 -9.03 16.67 35.39
CA VAL A 798 -8.20 17.48 34.49
C VAL A 798 -8.54 18.98 34.53
N ALA A 799 -9.79 19.37 34.78
CA ALA A 799 -10.13 20.77 34.99
C ALA A 799 -9.39 21.36 36.20
N LYS A 800 -9.27 20.59 37.29
CA LYS A 800 -8.49 21.00 38.48
C LYS A 800 -7.01 21.14 38.16
N GLU A 801 -6.44 20.14 37.48
CA GLU A 801 -5.04 20.18 37.05
C GLU A 801 -4.73 21.40 36.16
N ILE A 802 -5.63 21.76 35.26
CA ILE A 802 -5.45 22.95 34.39
C ILE A 802 -5.50 24.25 35.17
N MET A 803 -6.34 24.35 36.22
CA MET A 803 -6.41 25.56 37.05
C MET A 803 -5.14 25.79 37.89
N GLU A 804 -4.39 24.73 38.19
CA GLU A 804 -3.21 24.77 39.06
C GLU A 804 -1.87 24.86 38.29
N ARG A 805 -1.90 24.70 36.95
CA ARG A 805 -0.70 24.61 36.11
C ARG A 805 -0.50 25.85 35.23
N ASN A 806 0.76 26.10 34.87
CA ASN A 806 1.15 27.08 33.86
C ASN A 806 1.54 26.38 32.56
N PHE A 807 1.01 26.86 31.44
CA PHE A 807 1.24 26.28 30.11
C PHE A 807 2.17 27.16 29.28
N SER A 808 2.86 26.55 28.32
CA SER A 808 3.57 27.30 27.29
C SER A 808 2.62 28.14 26.43
N SER A 809 3.16 29.08 25.67
CA SER A 809 2.39 29.87 24.70
C SER A 809 1.62 29.00 23.71
N GLU A 810 2.23 27.91 23.23
CA GLU A 810 1.60 27.00 22.26
C GLU A 810 0.45 26.23 22.89
N ALA A 811 0.67 25.63 24.06
CA ALA A 811 -0.35 24.87 24.77
C ALA A 811 -1.51 25.77 25.23
N GLN A 812 -1.22 26.96 25.74
CA GLN A 812 -2.24 27.94 26.10
C GLN A 812 -3.06 28.39 24.88
N ALA A 813 -2.41 28.57 23.73
CA ALA A 813 -3.09 28.93 22.49
C ALA A 813 -4.08 27.83 22.04
N VAL A 814 -3.67 26.55 22.14
CA VAL A 814 -4.53 25.39 21.86
C VAL A 814 -5.73 25.40 22.80
N LEU A 815 -5.51 25.48 24.11
CA LEU A 815 -6.56 25.49 25.13
C LEU A 815 -7.58 26.62 24.88
N ASN A 816 -7.11 27.84 24.64
CA ASN A 816 -7.97 29.00 24.34
C ASN A 816 -8.83 28.77 23.08
N SER A 817 -8.23 28.18 22.03
CA SER A 817 -8.94 27.87 20.79
C SER A 817 -9.94 26.73 20.94
N ALA A 818 -9.64 25.72 21.76
CA ALA A 818 -10.55 24.63 22.08
C ALA A 818 -11.76 25.12 22.90
N ASN A 819 -11.55 26.02 23.86
CA ASN A 819 -12.63 26.65 24.64
C ASN A 819 -13.58 27.43 23.73
N LYS A 820 -13.03 28.18 22.76
CA LYS A 820 -13.81 28.90 21.74
C LYS A 820 -14.64 27.95 20.88
N VAL A 821 -14.05 26.84 20.42
CA VAL A 821 -14.78 25.80 19.65
C VAL A 821 -15.90 25.20 20.50
N TRP A 822 -15.62 24.76 21.72
CA TRP A 822 -16.61 24.20 22.63
C TRP A 822 -17.81 25.15 22.80
N ARG A 823 -17.54 26.43 23.10
CA ARG A 823 -18.58 27.45 23.27
C ARG A 823 -19.43 27.62 22.02
N GLN A 824 -18.81 27.64 20.84
CA GLN A 824 -19.51 27.75 19.56
C GLN A 824 -20.42 26.53 19.30
N THR A 825 -19.99 25.32 19.69
CA THR A 825 -20.78 24.10 19.50
C THR A 825 -22.02 24.00 20.41
N LEU A 826 -22.07 24.73 21.53
CA LEU A 826 -23.23 24.72 22.45
C LEU A 826 -24.54 25.07 21.73
N LYS A 827 -24.50 26.01 20.78
CA LYS A 827 -25.69 26.48 20.04
C LYS A 827 -26.38 25.36 19.25
N SER A 828 -25.61 24.40 18.76
CA SER A 828 -26.10 23.30 17.92
C SER A 828 -26.35 22.01 18.72
N ARG A 829 -25.81 21.95 19.95
CA ARG A 829 -25.78 20.74 20.76
C ARG A 829 -27.17 20.23 21.13
N SER A 830 -28.10 21.13 21.43
CA SER A 830 -29.48 20.77 21.75
C SER A 830 -30.24 20.14 20.59
N ALA A 831 -29.87 20.48 19.34
CA ALA A 831 -30.51 19.89 18.16
C ALA A 831 -30.11 18.42 17.97
N MET A 832 -29.03 17.96 18.60
CA MET A 832 -28.52 16.60 18.44
C MET A 832 -28.92 15.67 19.60
N PHE A 833 -29.62 16.15 20.62
CA PHE A 833 -29.99 15.32 21.78
C PHE A 833 -30.86 14.14 21.39
N ASP A 834 -31.87 14.37 20.56
CA ASP A 834 -32.85 13.36 20.15
C ASP A 834 -32.42 12.63 18.88
N ASP A 835 -31.73 13.33 17.96
CA ASP A 835 -31.29 12.77 16.67
C ASP A 835 -30.07 11.84 16.81
N TYR A 836 -29.21 12.08 17.82
CA TYR A 836 -27.97 11.34 18.05
C TYR A 836 -27.74 11.00 19.55
N PRO A 837 -28.69 10.30 20.20
CA PRO A 837 -28.62 10.00 21.63
C PRO A 837 -27.38 9.15 22.02
N GLU A 838 -26.84 8.38 21.08
CA GLU A 838 -25.63 7.55 21.25
C GLU A 838 -24.35 8.38 21.49
N PHE A 839 -24.38 9.68 21.19
CA PHE A 839 -23.27 10.58 21.46
C PHE A 839 -23.29 11.17 22.87
N TYR A 840 -24.34 10.92 23.67
CA TYR A 840 -24.47 11.40 25.06
C TYR A 840 -24.20 12.91 25.20
N LEU A 841 -24.64 13.71 24.23
CA LEU A 841 -24.34 15.14 24.18
C LEU A 841 -25.05 15.96 25.26
N ASN A 842 -26.00 15.37 25.99
CA ASN A 842 -26.58 15.95 27.19
C ASN A 842 -25.62 15.97 28.40
N ALA A 843 -24.50 15.24 28.34
CA ALA A 843 -23.47 15.23 29.40
C ALA A 843 -22.70 16.56 29.47
N TRP A 844 -22.67 17.25 30.60
CA TRP A 844 -21.94 18.54 30.68
C TRP A 844 -20.44 18.41 30.41
N ASP A 845 -19.88 17.25 30.76
CA ASP A 845 -18.48 16.86 30.63
C ASP A 845 -18.16 16.07 29.34
N ALA A 846 -18.96 16.26 28.29
CA ALA A 846 -18.68 15.63 26.99
C ALA A 846 -17.29 16.05 26.46
N GLY A 847 -16.46 15.05 26.20
CA GLY A 847 -15.06 15.26 25.83
C GLY A 847 -14.85 15.74 24.39
N TRP A 848 -13.60 16.04 24.05
CA TRP A 848 -13.25 16.60 22.75
C TRP A 848 -13.71 15.74 21.56
N TYR A 849 -13.68 14.41 21.71
CA TYR A 849 -14.19 13.49 20.69
C TYR A 849 -15.68 13.75 20.38
N GLN A 850 -16.51 13.99 21.40
CA GLN A 850 -17.93 14.32 21.23
C GLN A 850 -18.11 15.71 20.61
N ILE A 851 -17.29 16.68 21.00
CA ILE A 851 -17.30 18.03 20.40
C ILE A 851 -16.98 17.98 18.89
N LYS A 852 -16.03 17.13 18.47
CA LYS A 852 -15.74 16.92 17.05
C LYS A 852 -16.94 16.36 16.27
N ARG A 853 -17.75 15.49 16.87
CA ARG A 853 -18.99 14.97 16.23
C ARG A 853 -20.02 16.07 16.00
N ILE A 854 -20.14 17.02 16.93
CA ILE A 854 -20.98 18.21 16.71
C ILE A 854 -20.40 19.03 15.55
N ASN A 855 -19.09 19.26 15.55
CA ASN A 855 -18.41 20.09 14.56
C ASN A 855 -18.44 19.50 13.13
N GLU A 856 -18.56 18.17 12.97
CA GLU A 856 -18.73 17.51 11.67
C GLU A 856 -20.06 17.89 11.00
N LEU A 857 -21.13 18.09 11.79
CA LEU A 857 -22.46 18.46 11.29
C LEU A 857 -22.69 19.98 11.32
N PHE A 858 -22.12 20.65 12.32
CA PHE A 858 -22.27 22.08 12.57
C PHE A 858 -20.89 22.71 12.81
N PRO A 859 -20.13 23.01 11.73
CA PRO A 859 -18.77 23.50 11.86
C PRO A 859 -18.67 24.81 12.65
N ALA A 860 -17.88 24.79 13.72
CA ALA A 860 -17.52 25.95 14.51
C ALA A 860 -16.45 26.78 13.75
N SER A 861 -16.65 28.09 13.65
CA SER A 861 -15.71 28.97 12.92
C SER A 861 -14.30 29.00 13.51
N GLY A 862 -14.14 28.65 14.78
CA GLY A 862 -12.84 28.53 15.45
C GLY A 862 -12.09 27.23 15.17
N TYR A 863 -12.68 26.23 14.50
CA TYR A 863 -12.09 24.89 14.41
C TYR A 863 -10.82 24.85 13.55
N ASP A 864 -10.75 25.60 12.45
CA ASP A 864 -9.55 25.70 11.62
C ASP A 864 -8.40 26.43 12.34
N GLU A 865 -8.74 27.41 13.19
CA GLU A 865 -7.77 28.07 14.08
C GLU A 865 -7.21 27.08 15.10
N PHE A 866 -8.07 26.26 15.71
CA PHE A 866 -7.66 25.19 16.62
C PHE A 866 -6.72 24.20 15.95
N LYS A 867 -7.05 23.69 14.74
CA LYS A 867 -6.20 22.72 14.02
C LYS A 867 -4.80 23.26 13.78
N ARG A 868 -4.68 24.52 13.35
CA ARG A 868 -3.37 25.16 13.12
C ARG A 868 -2.56 25.28 14.41
N LYS A 869 -3.19 25.70 15.51
CA LYS A 869 -2.53 25.82 16.83
C LYS A 869 -2.12 24.46 17.38
N PHE A 870 -2.96 23.45 17.21
CA PHE A 870 -2.66 22.08 17.64
C PHE A 870 -1.47 21.51 16.87
N GLU A 871 -1.36 21.79 15.57
CA GLU A 871 -0.21 21.36 14.76
C GLU A 871 1.10 22.04 15.21
N ILE A 872 1.06 23.32 15.61
CA ILE A 872 2.22 23.99 16.20
C ILE A 872 2.66 23.29 17.50
N LEU A 873 1.71 22.98 18.39
CA LEU A 873 1.99 22.24 19.63
C LEU A 873 2.54 20.82 19.34
N LYS A 874 1.96 20.11 18.35
CA LYS A 874 2.45 18.78 17.92
C LYS A 874 3.92 18.86 17.52
N ASN A 875 4.29 19.82 16.69
CA ASN A 875 5.67 20.01 16.23
C ASN A 875 6.63 20.36 17.38
N LYS A 876 6.18 21.18 18.33
CA LYS A 876 6.95 21.47 19.54
C LYS A 876 7.20 20.22 20.39
N ILE A 877 6.15 19.43 20.64
CA ILE A 877 6.27 18.17 21.39
C ILE A 877 7.20 17.20 20.67
N ALA A 878 7.05 17.04 19.35
CA ALA A 878 7.92 16.20 18.54
C ALA A 878 9.40 16.59 18.68
N ASN A 879 9.73 17.88 18.67
CA ASN A 879 11.09 18.36 18.90
C ASN A 879 11.57 18.07 20.33
N ASN A 880 10.75 18.37 21.34
CA ASN A 880 11.10 18.17 22.74
C ASN A 880 11.29 16.69 23.10
N VAL A 881 10.68 15.74 22.36
CA VAL A 881 10.96 14.31 22.50
C VAL A 881 12.45 14.01 22.31
N TYR A 882 13.08 14.64 21.32
CA TYR A 882 14.52 14.50 21.08
C TYR A 882 15.35 15.28 22.11
N GLU A 883 14.96 16.52 22.46
CA GLU A 883 15.69 17.34 23.44
C GLU A 883 15.70 16.72 24.85
N LEU A 884 14.66 15.95 25.19
CA LEU A 884 14.56 15.20 26.45
C LEU A 884 15.18 13.80 26.37
N GLY A 885 15.91 13.48 25.30
CA GLY A 885 16.63 12.22 25.15
C GLY A 885 15.74 10.97 25.04
N MET A 886 14.46 11.11 24.67
CA MET A 886 13.58 9.97 24.47
C MET A 886 13.83 9.26 23.13
N LEU A 887 14.38 9.97 22.14
CA LEU A 887 14.83 9.47 20.84
C LEU A 887 16.12 10.20 20.42
N ILE A 888 16.89 9.61 19.52
CA ILE A 888 18.10 10.22 18.94
C ILE A 888 17.77 10.86 17.58
N ARG A 889 18.32 12.04 17.31
CA ARG A 889 18.23 12.66 15.98
C ARG A 889 19.26 12.05 15.03
N ASP A 890 18.87 11.80 13.81
CA ASP A 890 19.81 11.44 12.75
C ASP A 890 20.82 12.57 12.50
N THR A 891 22.09 12.20 12.37
CA THR A 891 23.14 13.11 11.91
C THR A 891 23.02 13.29 10.39
N LYS A 892 22.87 14.55 9.95
CA LYS A 892 22.86 14.92 8.53
C LYS A 892 24.21 14.72 7.85
#